data_AF-A0A8H5VLV4-F1
#
_entry.id   AF-A0A8H5VLV4-F1
#
_cell.length_a   1.000
_cell.length_b   1.000
_cell.length_c   1.000
_cell.angle_alpha   90.00
_cell.angle_beta   90.00
_cell.angle_gamma   90.00
#
_symmetry.space_group_name_H-M   'P 1'
#
loop_
_entity.id
_entity.type
_entity.pdbx_description
1 polymer ?
#
loop_
_entity_poly.entity_id
_entity_poly.type
_entity_poly.pdbx_seq_one_letter_code
_entity_poly.pdbx_strand_id
1 'polypeptide(L)'
;MPYDKEWRAGEFGTRPVRVANCSGYHGDPAIEMYKQATLGDVDFITGDYLAEVNMANNAEAYAKGQHPGYEATALKGLELSIDTIAEKRIKVAINGGALNPEGLAVKVAALVAEKAFDLKVAYVSGDNVLPKLGKYMPQNRENALAHLDSLNDHVTLTPETYIFAKVDDEPREIVSANAYLGAHAIYEAFQQGADIIICGRASDASPVIACAWYWWSWSNTNYDELAGALVAGHLIECSAYVTGGNFAGFDAFDLDNFVDPGFPIAEIAQDGSCVITKHEGTGGMVTVDTCKSQLVYELQGDVYINSDVKAYLEDIEMDQVGRDRVRVHGVRGAPPPDTTKLALFYKGGYEMQALFNATGHNFEQKFALLEKQVRFHLGEEKLSHLDFLEFQRIGVPAVNPANQNSGTVYLRIFAQSTKVEALQAIMMAIGNISLKHYSGFHSSLDFRSAMPRPYLAYYPALWQQAKLEEKFHFVDGTGTTKSFKTTPPPRFETMEERASYDTKSPTPLGGGVLEVRLGNIALGRSGDKGANLNFGLFVDTQAKWDWLRSYMSRAKVRELLGEDWRPEFSIERVEFPKIFAVHFVVYGILGRGPDPRQRRSKVSSRNSTVDSIEAESFEGANASSTFDSVIVQTGTHPQLHVQAHDEFHSFTESSPGQTLTATDASPRDTIVGSNGDMRYFGPPSGISLVSTTTPRKSGQHTPESWSKWTHPSIEPLFTKQVMKPLPSWTEAFSLVSEFFAHEHQVFPCFNAPAFMCLLGQQYSGTCTESPAWWVSLNSVLAIAQRRRAEAAQSAEAEDLAWSYASNALAGTWDVLMRSTQLSSVQALLAIAWFFIGTPNPQPSFMLVGCAVRLAHSIGIHVESQDPSVSPAEANMRRKVFWIAICIDRELCLRTGRPPCHDLSAAYVDPPMGSVDDTEIIKTVDGHELNLFRGQIQLAMIQSAIYQGLQSGKASPNVVADSVADLLQKLDDWRAQFAPYLGGDSAGRCEHHGLMRLYFSYYNAVIVIFKTLDEAYSNTYLAQLHKVCQELYRKAHYAVQSSNSQLAGSINVEYPVLQGSSNANQQECHETQQTDNAFEFNLDAFEQTMPYPVPILWDLDSSLWTSII
;
A
#
# COMPACT_ATOMS: atom_id res chain seq x y z
N MET A 1 -22.90 44.88 15.41
CA MET A 1 -22.78 43.44 15.69
C MET A 1 -23.21 42.69 14.44
N PRO A 2 -22.31 42.06 13.69
CA PRO A 2 -22.64 41.26 12.52
C PRO A 2 -22.77 39.78 12.89
N TYR A 3 -23.69 39.44 13.80
CA TYR A 3 -24.15 38.05 13.87
C TYR A 3 -24.85 37.74 12.54
N ASP A 4 -24.47 36.64 11.88
CA ASP A 4 -25.19 36.10 10.72
C ASP A 4 -26.50 35.47 11.19
N LYS A 5 -27.47 36.33 11.53
CA LYS A 5 -28.76 35.92 12.12
C LYS A 5 -29.70 35.19 11.15
N GLU A 6 -29.32 35.09 9.87
CA GLU A 6 -30.07 34.37 8.85
C GLU A 6 -29.57 32.91 8.75
N TRP A 7 -28.29 32.66 9.08
CA TRP A 7 -27.76 31.30 9.18
C TRP A 7 -28.44 30.51 10.31
N ARG A 8 -29.06 29.37 9.97
CA ARG A 8 -29.84 28.52 10.88
C ARG A 8 -30.86 29.30 11.72
N ALA A 9 -31.48 30.33 11.12
CA ALA A 9 -32.44 31.21 11.78
C ALA A 9 -33.57 30.44 12.48
N GLY A 10 -33.73 30.65 13.79
CA GLY A 10 -34.71 29.95 14.63
C GLY A 10 -34.21 28.63 15.24
N GLU A 11 -33.13 28.03 14.73
CA GLU A 11 -32.44 26.88 15.34
C GLU A 11 -31.19 27.30 16.14
N PHE A 12 -30.44 28.27 15.63
CA PHE A 12 -29.16 28.76 16.19
C PHE A 12 -29.29 29.11 17.67
N GLY A 13 -28.50 28.45 18.53
CA GLY A 13 -28.53 28.66 19.97
C GLY A 13 -29.83 28.22 20.68
N THR A 14 -30.62 27.32 20.08
CA THR A 14 -31.87 26.78 20.69
C THR A 14 -31.84 25.27 20.97
N ARG A 15 -30.97 24.53 20.30
CA ARG A 15 -30.78 23.07 20.41
C ARG A 15 -29.28 22.73 20.44
N PRO A 16 -28.88 21.52 20.87
CA PRO A 16 -27.51 21.04 20.71
C PRO A 16 -26.99 21.24 19.28
N VAL A 17 -25.75 21.73 19.17
CA VAL A 17 -25.04 21.88 17.90
C VAL A 17 -24.53 20.52 17.44
N ARG A 18 -24.65 20.22 16.15
CA ARG A 18 -24.15 18.97 15.56
C ARG A 18 -22.84 19.24 14.84
N VAL A 19 -21.74 18.87 15.49
CA VAL A 19 -20.39 18.95 14.94
C VAL A 19 -19.94 17.55 14.51
N ALA A 20 -19.75 17.35 13.22
CA ALA A 20 -19.35 16.08 12.63
C ALA A 20 -17.88 16.12 12.21
N ASN A 21 -17.10 15.09 12.53
CA ASN A 21 -15.69 15.06 12.14
C ASN A 21 -15.46 14.24 10.86
N CYS A 22 -14.66 14.73 9.92
CA CYS A 22 -14.40 14.08 8.63
C CYS A 22 -12.98 13.50 8.45
N SER A 23 -12.07 13.74 9.40
CA SER A 23 -10.68 13.28 9.35
C SER A 23 -10.06 13.35 10.75
N GLY A 24 -9.22 12.38 11.08
CA GLY A 24 -8.26 12.40 12.19
C GLY A 24 -6.81 12.12 11.77
N TYR A 25 -6.56 11.91 10.48
CA TYR A 25 -5.23 11.70 9.90
C TYR A 25 -5.26 11.99 8.40
N HIS A 26 -4.21 12.61 7.82
CA HIS A 26 -4.16 12.94 6.37
C HIS A 26 -4.49 11.80 5.40
N GLY A 27 -4.31 10.54 5.82
CA GLY A 27 -4.62 9.34 5.04
C GLY A 27 -6.08 8.90 5.07
N ASP A 28 -6.96 9.57 5.82
CA ASP A 28 -8.39 9.27 5.84
C ASP A 28 -9.03 9.50 4.46
N PRO A 29 -10.02 8.68 4.04
CA PRO A 29 -10.68 8.83 2.76
C PRO A 29 -11.43 10.17 2.65
N ALA A 30 -11.12 10.96 1.61
CA ALA A 30 -11.81 12.22 1.32
C ALA A 30 -13.34 12.11 1.18
N ILE A 31 -13.87 10.89 0.94
CA ILE A 31 -15.31 10.61 0.89
C ILE A 31 -15.99 10.70 2.27
N GLU A 32 -15.26 10.63 3.39
CA GLU A 32 -15.86 10.76 4.73
C GLU A 32 -16.43 12.17 4.97
N MET A 33 -15.82 13.22 4.41
CA MET A 33 -16.42 14.58 4.43
C MET A 33 -17.76 14.62 3.69
N TYR A 34 -17.86 13.91 2.55
CA TYR A 34 -19.08 13.82 1.77
C TYR A 34 -20.16 12.98 2.46
N LYS A 35 -19.79 11.83 3.05
CA LYS A 35 -20.67 11.05 3.95
C LYS A 35 -21.21 11.93 5.08
N GLN A 36 -20.35 12.67 5.78
CA GLN A 36 -20.76 13.55 6.88
C GLN A 36 -21.70 14.69 6.43
N ALA A 37 -21.47 15.26 5.24
CA ALA A 37 -22.34 16.29 4.67
C ALA A 37 -23.69 15.75 4.17
N THR A 38 -23.75 14.51 3.67
CA THR A 38 -24.94 13.96 2.99
C THR A 38 -25.85 13.14 3.89
N LEU A 39 -25.32 12.19 4.67
CA LEU A 39 -26.08 11.12 5.35
C LEU A 39 -27.08 11.61 6.41
N GLY A 40 -26.91 12.82 6.94
CA GLY A 40 -27.80 13.40 7.93
C GLY A 40 -27.72 14.93 8.00
N ASP A 41 -28.32 15.50 9.03
CA ASP A 41 -28.31 16.94 9.30
C ASP A 41 -27.23 17.30 10.31
N VAL A 42 -26.18 17.96 9.83
CA VAL A 42 -25.08 18.52 10.63
C VAL A 42 -25.07 20.06 10.52
N ASP A 43 -24.55 20.74 11.53
CA ASP A 43 -24.38 22.20 11.50
C ASP A 43 -22.96 22.57 11.06
N PHE A 44 -21.99 21.81 11.57
CA PHE A 44 -20.58 21.99 11.27
C PHE A 44 -19.90 20.68 10.85
N ILE A 45 -18.91 20.79 9.97
CA ILE A 45 -17.93 19.74 9.72
C ILE A 45 -16.54 20.21 10.18
N THR A 46 -15.88 19.40 11.00
CA THR A 46 -14.47 19.56 11.39
C THR A 46 -13.60 18.48 10.77
N GLY A 47 -12.28 18.61 10.87
CA GLY A 47 -11.33 17.63 10.36
C GLY A 47 -9.91 17.93 10.81
N ASP A 48 -9.31 16.98 11.51
CA ASP A 48 -7.87 16.93 11.79
C ASP A 48 -7.16 16.06 10.73
N TYR A 49 -6.13 16.62 10.11
CA TYR A 49 -5.29 15.97 9.10
C TYR A 49 -3.82 15.86 9.60
N LEU A 50 -3.48 16.46 10.73
CA LEU A 50 -2.11 16.82 11.10
C LEU A 50 -1.55 15.98 12.26
N ALA A 51 -1.06 14.77 11.97
CA ALA A 51 0.01 14.20 12.79
C ALA A 51 1.27 15.09 12.65
N GLU A 52 2.05 15.35 13.71
CA GLU A 52 3.18 16.29 13.63
C GLU A 52 4.23 15.88 12.59
N VAL A 53 4.40 14.56 12.40
CA VAL A 53 5.31 13.95 11.43
C VAL A 53 4.97 14.33 9.98
N ASN A 54 3.69 14.53 9.64
CA ASN A 54 3.26 14.83 8.27
C ASN A 54 3.75 16.21 7.83
N MET A 55 3.55 17.22 8.69
CA MET A 55 4.03 18.59 8.47
C MET A 55 5.55 18.63 8.31
N ALA A 56 6.27 17.86 9.13
CA ALA A 56 7.73 17.79 9.08
C ALA A 56 8.23 17.22 7.73
N ASN A 57 7.68 16.08 7.30
CA ASN A 57 8.07 15.42 6.06
C ASN A 57 7.82 16.31 4.82
N ASN A 58 6.67 17.01 4.80
CA ASN A 58 6.27 17.85 3.68
C ASN A 58 6.96 19.22 3.64
N ALA A 59 7.54 19.70 4.75
CA ALA A 59 8.13 21.03 4.86
C ALA A 59 9.34 21.27 3.93
N GLU A 60 10.25 20.30 3.82
CA GLU A 60 11.38 20.40 2.88
C GLU A 60 10.93 20.49 1.42
N ALA A 61 9.91 19.71 1.04
CA ALA A 61 9.39 19.70 -0.34
C ALA A 61 8.61 20.98 -0.64
N TYR A 62 7.81 21.46 0.32
CA TYR A 62 7.10 22.74 0.21
C TYR A 62 8.06 23.92 0.04
N ALA A 63 9.11 24.00 0.88
CA ALA A 63 10.14 25.05 0.78
C ALA A 63 10.92 25.04 -0.55
N LYS A 64 10.95 23.90 -1.26
CA LYS A 64 11.55 23.74 -2.60
C LYS A 64 10.54 23.93 -3.75
N GLY A 65 9.27 24.22 -3.46
CA GLY A 65 8.19 24.30 -4.46
C GLY A 65 7.77 22.94 -5.05
N GLN A 66 8.15 21.84 -4.40
CA GLN A 66 7.92 20.45 -4.84
C GLN A 66 6.67 19.82 -4.20
N HIS A 67 6.03 20.49 -3.24
CA HIS A 67 4.79 20.09 -2.59
C HIS A 67 3.88 21.32 -2.41
N PRO A 68 2.54 21.24 -2.54
CA PRO A 68 1.64 22.38 -2.35
C PRO A 68 1.64 22.96 -0.92
N GLY A 69 2.06 22.17 0.08
CA GLY A 69 2.18 22.59 1.48
C GLY A 69 0.91 22.37 2.32
N TYR A 70 -0.23 22.07 1.68
CA TYR A 70 -1.48 21.64 2.32
C TYR A 70 -1.79 20.17 1.98
N GLU A 71 -2.72 19.57 2.71
CA GLU A 71 -3.09 18.16 2.52
C GLU A 71 -4.10 17.96 1.37
N ALA A 72 -3.79 17.04 0.46
CA ALA A 72 -4.56 16.84 -0.76
C ALA A 72 -5.94 16.19 -0.50
N THR A 73 -6.04 15.36 0.55
CA THR A 73 -7.30 14.75 1.00
C THR A 73 -8.29 15.79 1.53
N ALA A 74 -7.81 16.82 2.23
CA ALA A 74 -8.63 17.95 2.68
C ALA A 74 -9.23 18.73 1.51
N LEU A 75 -8.42 19.06 0.48
CA LEU A 75 -8.93 19.67 -0.75
C LEU A 75 -9.95 18.76 -1.45
N LYS A 76 -9.67 17.45 -1.56
CA LYS A 76 -10.58 16.53 -2.25
C LYS A 76 -11.89 16.31 -1.49
N GLY A 77 -11.88 16.33 -0.16
CA GLY A 77 -13.09 16.30 0.65
C GLY A 77 -13.99 17.50 0.37
N LEU A 78 -13.40 18.70 0.28
CA LEU A 78 -14.10 19.92 -0.09
C LEU A 78 -14.61 19.88 -1.54
N GLU A 79 -13.80 19.45 -2.53
CA GLU A 79 -14.26 19.27 -3.91
C GLU A 79 -15.50 18.36 -4.02
N LEU A 80 -15.54 17.27 -3.25
CA LEU A 80 -16.69 16.34 -3.24
C LEU A 80 -17.91 16.91 -2.51
N SER A 81 -17.70 17.71 -1.47
CA SER A 81 -18.75 18.11 -0.52
C SER A 81 -19.32 19.51 -0.78
N ILE A 82 -18.65 20.36 -1.57
CA ILE A 82 -18.96 21.79 -1.67
C ILE A 82 -20.41 22.09 -2.08
N ASP A 83 -21.00 21.27 -2.96
CA ASP A 83 -22.37 21.45 -3.42
C ASP A 83 -23.39 21.22 -2.29
N THR A 84 -23.20 20.17 -1.50
CA THR A 84 -24.04 19.87 -0.31
C THR A 84 -23.76 20.83 0.85
N ILE A 85 -22.53 21.30 1.01
CA ILE A 85 -22.14 22.34 1.98
C ILE A 85 -22.89 23.65 1.67
N ALA A 86 -22.96 24.05 0.39
CA ALA A 86 -23.71 25.21 -0.05
C ALA A 86 -25.23 25.02 0.14
N GLU A 87 -25.78 23.89 -0.31
CA GLU A 87 -27.21 23.55 -0.23
C GLU A 87 -27.73 23.52 1.22
N LYS A 88 -27.08 22.75 2.10
CA LYS A 88 -27.46 22.61 3.52
C LYS A 88 -26.96 23.77 4.39
N ARG A 89 -26.22 24.73 3.83
CA ARG A 89 -25.52 25.81 4.56
C ARG A 89 -24.68 25.26 5.74
N ILE A 90 -23.90 24.20 5.51
CA ILE A 90 -22.99 23.66 6.53
C ILE A 90 -21.79 24.60 6.69
N LYS A 91 -21.31 24.83 7.91
CA LYS A 91 -20.05 25.56 8.15
C LYS A 91 -18.88 24.58 8.39
N VAL A 92 -17.67 24.96 8.01
CA VAL A 92 -16.51 24.04 8.00
C VAL A 92 -15.30 24.68 8.68
N ALA A 93 -14.60 23.91 9.53
CA ALA A 93 -13.32 24.31 10.13
C ALA A 93 -12.34 23.13 10.17
N ILE A 94 -11.29 23.18 9.34
CA ILE A 94 -10.31 22.08 9.18
C ILE A 94 -8.87 22.57 9.27
N ASN A 95 -7.96 21.75 9.81
CA ASN A 95 -6.52 22.06 9.87
C ASN A 95 -5.71 21.51 8.67
N GLY A 96 -6.38 20.95 7.65
CA GLY A 96 -5.76 20.41 6.43
C GLY A 96 -4.98 21.42 5.57
N GLY A 97 -4.92 22.69 5.97
CA GLY A 97 -4.00 23.68 5.39
C GLY A 97 -2.52 23.41 5.72
N ALA A 98 -2.23 22.67 6.78
CA ALA A 98 -0.89 22.24 7.19
C ALA A 98 0.16 23.38 7.20
N LEU A 99 1.05 23.44 6.22
CA LEU A 99 2.12 24.45 6.08
C LEU A 99 1.71 25.63 5.18
N ASN A 100 0.61 25.50 4.45
CA ASN A 100 0.11 26.46 3.47
C ASN A 100 -1.43 26.61 3.52
N PRO A 101 -1.99 27.09 4.65
CA PRO A 101 -3.43 27.29 4.78
C PRO A 101 -3.98 28.36 3.83
N GLU A 102 -3.15 29.36 3.46
CA GLU A 102 -3.45 30.33 2.42
C GLU A 102 -3.64 29.67 1.05
N GLY A 103 -2.70 28.81 0.62
CA GLY A 103 -2.77 28.12 -0.66
C GLY A 103 -3.97 27.19 -0.81
N LEU A 104 -4.41 26.54 0.28
CA LEU A 104 -5.65 25.76 0.27
C LEU A 104 -6.88 26.66 0.23
N ALA A 105 -6.93 27.74 1.01
CA ALA A 105 -8.04 28.69 0.99
C ALA A 105 -8.21 29.39 -0.37
N VAL A 106 -7.13 29.74 -1.07
CA VAL A 106 -7.17 30.26 -2.44
C VAL A 106 -7.80 29.24 -3.41
N LYS A 107 -7.46 27.94 -3.28
CA LYS A 107 -8.08 26.88 -4.10
C LYS A 107 -9.58 26.73 -3.83
N VAL A 108 -9.98 26.76 -2.55
CA VAL A 108 -11.38 26.59 -2.16
C VAL A 108 -12.21 27.85 -2.49
N ALA A 109 -11.65 29.05 -2.38
CA ALA A 109 -12.29 30.28 -2.82
C ALA A 109 -12.50 30.32 -4.35
N ALA A 110 -11.54 29.82 -5.12
CA ALA A 110 -11.69 29.65 -6.57
C ALA A 110 -12.81 28.65 -6.92
N LEU A 111 -12.86 27.50 -6.25
CA LEU A 111 -13.92 26.49 -6.42
C LEU A 111 -15.32 27.06 -6.10
N VAL A 112 -15.45 27.82 -5.00
CA VAL A 112 -16.69 28.51 -4.62
C VAL A 112 -17.13 29.51 -5.69
N ALA A 113 -16.18 30.28 -6.25
CA ALA A 113 -16.46 31.24 -7.31
C ALA A 113 -16.82 30.58 -8.65
N GLU A 114 -16.16 29.46 -9.01
CA GLU A 114 -16.48 28.65 -10.19
C GLU A 114 -17.91 28.08 -10.13
N LYS A 115 -18.31 27.60 -8.95
CA LYS A 115 -19.67 27.12 -8.66
C LYS A 115 -20.71 28.23 -8.46
N ALA A 116 -20.27 29.49 -8.40
CA ALA A 116 -21.09 30.68 -8.09
C ALA A 116 -21.88 30.58 -6.76
N PHE A 117 -21.29 29.95 -5.72
CA PHE A 117 -21.92 29.86 -4.40
C PHE A 117 -21.60 31.09 -3.52
N ASP A 118 -22.58 31.54 -2.72
CA ASP A 118 -22.38 32.56 -1.68
C ASP A 118 -21.82 31.93 -0.39
N LEU A 119 -20.57 31.46 -0.45
CA LEU A 119 -19.81 30.94 0.68
C LEU A 119 -18.56 31.80 0.90
N LYS A 120 -18.28 32.17 2.15
CA LYS A 120 -17.07 32.95 2.48
C LYS A 120 -15.96 32.06 3.00
N VAL A 121 -14.84 32.02 2.27
CA VAL A 121 -13.66 31.23 2.62
C VAL A 121 -12.67 32.10 3.39
N ALA A 122 -12.09 31.54 4.45
CA ALA A 122 -11.03 32.17 5.24
C ALA A 122 -9.92 31.18 5.61
N TYR A 123 -8.74 31.70 5.90
CA TYR A 123 -7.66 30.93 6.54
C TYR A 123 -7.15 31.59 7.82
N VAL A 124 -6.55 30.77 8.69
CA VAL A 124 -5.87 31.20 9.93
C VAL A 124 -4.36 31.19 9.70
N SER A 125 -3.64 32.20 10.22
CA SER A 125 -2.18 32.23 10.26
C SER A 125 -1.66 32.70 11.63
N GLY A 126 -0.40 32.38 11.93
CA GLY A 126 0.28 32.75 13.18
C GLY A 126 0.92 31.57 13.93
N ASP A 127 0.66 30.34 13.47
CA ASP A 127 1.22 29.08 13.98
C ASP A 127 2.72 28.94 13.65
N ASN A 128 3.12 29.27 12.42
CA ASN A 128 4.50 29.19 11.97
C ASN A 128 5.37 30.27 12.65
N VAL A 129 6.12 29.87 13.67
CA VAL A 129 7.06 30.72 14.42
C VAL A 129 8.49 30.60 13.91
N LEU A 130 8.77 29.82 12.85
CA LEU A 130 10.12 29.67 12.29
C LEU A 130 10.77 31.03 11.93
N PRO A 131 10.07 32.03 11.37
CA PRO A 131 10.65 33.37 11.12
C PRO A 131 10.99 34.17 12.40
N LYS A 132 10.51 33.73 13.57
CA LYS A 132 10.83 34.30 14.90
C LYS A 132 11.95 33.52 15.61
N LEU A 133 12.46 32.45 15.00
CA LEU A 133 13.54 31.61 15.50
C LEU A 133 14.82 31.77 14.66
N GLY A 134 15.92 31.23 15.16
CA GLY A 134 17.11 31.00 14.35
C GLY A 134 16.90 29.83 13.36
N LYS A 135 17.68 29.79 12.27
CA LYS A 135 17.65 28.70 11.29
C LYS A 135 18.07 27.33 11.87
N TYR A 136 18.77 27.32 13.00
CA TYR A 136 19.36 26.13 13.61
C TYR A 136 18.96 25.98 15.07
N MET A 137 18.89 24.74 15.53
CA MET A 137 18.81 24.38 16.94
C MET A 137 20.07 24.89 17.68
N PRO A 138 19.95 25.33 18.94
CA PRO A 138 21.08 25.85 19.70
C PRO A 138 22.06 24.73 20.09
N GLN A 139 23.37 25.01 19.99
CA GLN A 139 24.44 24.05 20.29
C GLN A 139 24.64 23.79 21.80
N ASN A 140 23.89 24.47 22.68
CA ASN A 140 23.99 24.33 24.13
C ASN A 140 22.59 24.34 24.78
N ARG A 141 22.43 23.58 25.87
CA ARG A 141 21.13 23.32 26.52
C ARG A 141 20.47 24.59 27.08
N GLU A 142 21.26 25.54 27.56
CA GLU A 142 20.77 26.76 28.23
C GLU A 142 20.05 27.71 27.27
N ASN A 143 20.32 27.59 25.96
CA ASN A 143 19.70 28.39 24.91
C ASN A 143 18.52 27.66 24.22
N ALA A 144 18.21 26.42 24.62
CA ALA A 144 17.04 25.70 24.12
C ALA A 144 15.74 26.30 24.67
N LEU A 145 14.66 26.26 23.88
CA LEU A 145 13.32 26.53 24.40
C LEU A 145 12.96 25.49 25.47
N ALA A 146 12.19 25.90 26.46
CA ALA A 146 11.64 25.00 27.47
C ALA A 146 10.94 23.80 26.80
N HIS A 147 11.23 22.59 27.27
CA HIS A 147 10.60 21.37 26.78
C HIS A 147 9.17 21.29 27.32
N LEU A 148 8.25 20.65 26.59
CA LEU A 148 6.84 20.50 26.98
C LEU A 148 6.67 20.04 28.43
N ASP A 149 7.49 19.06 28.84
CA ASP A 149 7.43 18.49 30.18
C ASP A 149 8.33 19.19 31.22
N SER A 150 9.11 20.23 30.87
CA SER A 150 10.10 20.85 31.79
C SER A 150 9.50 21.71 32.90
N LEU A 151 8.18 21.70 33.08
CA LEU A 151 7.46 22.31 34.21
C LEU A 151 7.00 21.27 35.25
N ASN A 152 7.30 19.98 35.03
CA ASN A 152 6.99 18.91 35.98
C ASN A 152 8.28 18.55 36.74
N ASP A 153 8.45 19.05 37.97
CA ASP A 153 9.69 18.88 38.76
C ASP A 153 10.09 17.41 39.01
N HIS A 154 9.12 16.49 38.92
CA HIS A 154 9.34 15.05 39.05
C HIS A 154 9.69 14.32 37.72
N VAL A 155 9.87 15.05 36.60
CA VAL A 155 10.23 14.47 35.29
C VAL A 155 11.71 14.75 34.97
N THR A 156 12.51 13.70 34.86
CA THR A 156 13.92 13.81 34.45
C THR A 156 14.03 13.77 32.92
N LEU A 157 14.32 14.91 32.30
CA LEU A 157 14.62 14.98 30.86
C LEU A 157 15.96 14.29 30.57
N THR A 158 15.94 13.26 29.73
CA THR A 158 17.12 12.43 29.43
C THR A 158 18.14 13.19 28.57
N PRO A 159 19.43 12.81 28.56
CA PRO A 159 20.44 13.44 27.69
C PRO A 159 20.08 13.44 26.21
N GLU A 160 19.39 12.40 25.74
CA GLU A 160 18.92 12.26 24.36
C GLU A 160 17.94 13.39 23.97
N THR A 161 17.18 13.95 24.91
CA THR A 161 16.29 15.10 24.69
C THR A 161 17.03 16.31 24.10
N TYR A 162 18.33 16.42 24.38
CA TYR A 162 19.20 17.52 23.94
C TYR A 162 20.31 17.08 22.99
N ILE A 163 20.14 15.96 22.26
CA ILE A 163 21.18 15.40 21.37
C ILE A 163 21.63 16.34 20.23
N PHE A 164 20.85 17.38 19.93
CA PHE A 164 21.21 18.45 19.00
C PHE A 164 22.26 19.44 19.56
N ALA A 165 22.44 19.49 20.88
CA ALA A 165 23.31 20.42 21.60
C ALA A 165 24.68 19.79 21.93
N LYS A 166 25.28 19.12 20.93
CA LYS A 166 26.64 18.57 21.02
C LYS A 166 27.65 19.64 20.60
N VAL A 167 28.67 19.86 21.44
CA VAL A 167 29.62 20.98 21.29
C VAL A 167 30.51 20.85 20.04
N ASP A 168 30.92 19.63 19.69
CA ASP A 168 31.80 19.34 18.55
C ASP A 168 31.04 19.07 17.22
N ASP A 169 29.72 19.29 17.21
CA ASP A 169 28.83 19.01 16.07
C ASP A 169 28.34 20.30 15.38
N GLU A 170 28.17 20.21 14.06
CA GLU A 170 27.50 21.26 13.27
C GLU A 170 26.04 21.47 13.74
N PRO A 171 25.58 22.73 13.87
CA PRO A 171 24.27 23.06 14.44
C PRO A 171 23.13 22.53 13.55
N ARG A 172 22.14 21.90 14.18
CA ARG A 172 21.09 21.15 13.45
C ARG A 172 20.05 22.09 12.84
N GLU A 173 19.89 22.04 11.52
CA GLU A 173 18.93 22.87 10.77
C GLU A 173 17.47 22.55 11.15
N ILE A 174 16.70 23.58 11.48
CA ILE A 174 15.26 23.49 11.77
C ILE A 174 14.50 23.47 10.44
N VAL A 175 13.57 22.53 10.32
CA VAL A 175 12.78 22.24 9.12
C VAL A 175 11.35 22.76 9.25
N SER A 176 10.75 22.70 10.45
CA SER A 176 9.47 23.35 10.76
C SER A 176 9.38 23.75 12.24
N ALA A 177 8.52 24.73 12.52
CA ALA A 177 8.29 25.28 13.85
C ALA A 177 6.87 25.83 13.96
N ASN A 178 5.91 24.98 14.35
CA ASN A 178 4.48 25.32 14.34
C ASN A 178 3.90 25.21 15.76
N ALA A 179 3.40 26.34 16.28
CA ALA A 179 2.70 26.43 17.55
C ALA A 179 1.23 25.98 17.40
N TYR A 180 0.68 25.38 18.44
CA TYR A 180 -0.69 24.87 18.46
C TYR A 180 -1.67 26.01 18.73
N LEU A 181 -2.27 26.58 17.68
CA LEU A 181 -3.24 27.67 17.83
C LEU A 181 -4.53 27.22 18.53
N GLY A 182 -5.28 28.18 19.05
CA GLY A 182 -6.57 27.96 19.67
C GLY A 182 -7.76 28.04 18.70
N ALA A 183 -8.95 28.06 19.29
CA ALA A 183 -10.26 28.25 18.68
C ALA A 183 -10.53 29.73 18.35
N HIS A 184 -9.81 30.66 18.99
CA HIS A 184 -10.03 32.12 18.91
C HIS A 184 -10.15 32.64 17.46
N ALA A 185 -9.19 32.39 16.57
CA ALA A 185 -9.28 32.80 15.15
C ALA A 185 -10.45 32.18 14.39
N ILE A 186 -10.78 30.93 14.70
CA ILE A 186 -11.85 30.18 14.02
C ILE A 186 -13.22 30.77 14.44
N TYR A 187 -13.39 31.01 15.75
CA TYR A 187 -14.55 31.70 16.31
C TYR A 187 -14.70 33.13 15.78
N GLU A 188 -13.62 33.93 15.79
CA GLU A 188 -13.66 35.31 15.29
C GLU A 188 -13.97 35.36 13.78
N ALA A 189 -13.48 34.42 12.98
CA ALA A 189 -13.81 34.31 11.56
C ALA A 189 -15.28 33.91 11.32
N PHE A 190 -15.83 32.95 12.07
CA PHE A 190 -17.27 32.64 12.04
C PHE A 190 -18.13 33.85 12.46
N GLN A 191 -17.68 34.63 13.46
CA GLN A 191 -18.33 35.89 13.87
C GLN A 191 -18.26 37.02 12.83
N GLN A 192 -17.34 36.98 11.87
CA GLN A 192 -17.36 37.86 10.68
C GLN A 192 -18.11 37.23 9.49
N GLY A 193 -18.77 36.08 9.69
CA GLY A 193 -19.59 35.43 8.66
C GLY A 193 -18.80 34.58 7.67
N ALA A 194 -17.68 33.98 8.09
CA ALA A 194 -17.05 32.89 7.34
C ALA A 194 -17.94 31.63 7.30
N ASP A 195 -17.82 30.86 6.23
CA ASP A 195 -18.50 29.58 6.03
C ASP A 195 -17.50 28.41 5.98
N ILE A 196 -16.31 28.61 5.40
CA ILE A 196 -15.23 27.61 5.37
C ILE A 196 -13.95 28.24 5.93
N ILE A 197 -13.37 27.63 6.97
CA ILE A 197 -12.15 28.08 7.64
C ILE A 197 -11.08 26.98 7.52
N ILE A 198 -9.88 27.40 7.11
CA ILE A 198 -8.72 26.53 6.89
C ILE A 198 -7.56 26.98 7.79
N CYS A 199 -7.10 26.09 8.67
CA CYS A 199 -6.01 26.36 9.59
C CYS A 199 -4.68 25.73 9.13
N GLY A 200 -3.56 26.31 9.59
CA GLY A 200 -2.29 25.59 9.74
C GLY A 200 -2.36 24.70 10.99
N ARG A 201 -1.33 24.71 11.85
CA ARG A 201 -1.45 23.99 13.13
C ARG A 201 -2.40 24.69 14.11
N ALA A 202 -3.61 24.15 14.23
CA ALA A 202 -4.45 24.31 15.40
C ALA A 202 -4.13 23.23 16.45
N SER A 203 -4.66 23.41 17.67
CA SER A 203 -4.90 22.31 18.60
C SER A 203 -6.11 21.51 18.12
N ASP A 204 -6.10 20.20 18.34
CA ASP A 204 -6.85 19.28 17.45
C ASP A 204 -8.36 19.32 17.72
N ALA A 205 -8.76 19.51 18.98
CA ALA A 205 -10.13 19.78 19.40
C ALA A 205 -10.59 21.25 19.17
N SER A 206 -9.68 22.21 18.95
CA SER A 206 -10.05 23.64 18.91
C SER A 206 -11.00 24.05 17.76
N PRO A 207 -11.01 23.41 16.57
CA PRO A 207 -12.10 23.58 15.60
C PRO A 207 -13.48 23.24 16.17
N VAL A 208 -13.60 22.18 16.99
CA VAL A 208 -14.86 21.77 17.62
C VAL A 208 -15.28 22.75 18.72
N ILE A 209 -14.32 23.22 19.53
CA ILE A 209 -14.52 24.31 20.50
C ILE A 209 -15.08 25.55 19.79
N ALA A 210 -14.48 25.97 18.67
CA ALA A 210 -14.92 27.15 17.91
C ALA A 210 -16.35 27.01 17.37
N CYS A 211 -16.73 25.82 16.89
CA CYS A 211 -18.08 25.53 16.40
C CYS A 211 -19.12 25.66 17.52
N ALA A 212 -18.87 25.06 18.68
CA ALA A 212 -19.77 25.11 19.84
C ALA A 212 -19.86 26.52 20.44
N TRP A 213 -18.72 27.19 20.59
CA TRP A 213 -18.62 28.56 21.08
C TRP A 213 -19.37 29.54 20.17
N TYR A 214 -19.22 29.43 18.85
CA TYR A 214 -19.97 30.26 17.90
C TYR A 214 -21.49 30.00 18.00
N TRP A 215 -21.93 28.74 17.95
CA TRP A 215 -23.35 28.38 17.99
C TRP A 215 -24.06 28.85 19.27
N TRP A 216 -23.47 28.63 20.44
CA TRP A 216 -24.06 29.04 21.71
C TRP A 216 -23.76 30.51 22.09
N SER A 217 -22.89 31.18 21.33
CA SER A 217 -22.45 32.56 21.59
C SER A 217 -21.93 32.78 23.02
N TRP A 218 -21.20 31.79 23.54
CA TRP A 218 -20.54 31.87 24.85
C TRP A 218 -19.51 33.02 24.90
N SER A 219 -19.08 33.40 26.12
CA SER A 219 -17.93 34.30 26.30
C SER A 219 -16.61 33.52 26.31
N ASN A 220 -15.49 34.21 26.08
CA ASN A 220 -14.14 33.67 26.27
C ASN A 220 -13.76 33.45 27.76
N THR A 221 -14.73 33.48 28.67
CA THR A 221 -14.59 33.09 30.09
C THR A 221 -15.65 32.09 30.56
N ASN A 222 -16.46 31.52 29.65
CA ASN A 222 -17.35 30.37 29.90
C ASN A 222 -16.52 29.07 29.88
N TYR A 223 -15.62 28.94 30.87
CA TYR A 223 -14.60 27.89 30.84
C TYR A 223 -15.18 26.49 31.00
N ASP A 224 -16.26 26.29 31.78
CA ASP A 224 -16.89 24.98 31.94
C ASP A 224 -17.46 24.49 30.60
N GLU A 225 -18.12 25.38 29.87
CA GLU A 225 -18.72 25.08 28.58
C GLU A 225 -17.67 24.87 27.48
N LEU A 226 -16.61 25.69 27.46
CA LEU A 226 -15.44 25.50 26.59
C LEU A 226 -14.69 24.19 26.90
N ALA A 227 -14.59 23.80 28.17
CA ALA A 227 -13.97 22.54 28.59
C ALA A 227 -14.82 21.31 28.21
N GLY A 228 -16.15 21.42 28.27
CA GLY A 228 -17.06 20.42 27.72
C GLY A 228 -16.88 20.25 26.20
N ALA A 229 -16.77 21.37 25.46
CA ALA A 229 -16.50 21.35 24.03
C ALA A 229 -15.09 20.81 23.68
N LEU A 230 -14.08 21.02 24.52
CA LEU A 230 -12.74 20.43 24.39
C LEU A 230 -12.81 18.89 24.49
N VAL A 231 -13.54 18.35 25.46
CA VAL A 231 -13.74 16.90 25.61
C VAL A 231 -14.60 16.34 24.46
N ALA A 232 -15.61 17.06 24.00
CA ALA A 232 -16.40 16.69 22.84
C ALA A 232 -15.54 16.62 21.56
N GLY A 233 -14.61 17.57 21.38
CA GLY A 233 -13.63 17.56 20.28
C GLY A 233 -12.70 16.36 20.35
N HIS A 234 -12.08 16.14 21.50
CA HIS A 234 -11.19 15.00 21.75
C HIS A 234 -11.85 13.64 21.50
N LEU A 235 -13.14 13.52 21.78
CA LEU A 235 -13.91 12.31 21.50
C LEU A 235 -14.23 12.10 20.02
N ILE A 236 -14.18 13.13 19.16
CA ILE A 236 -14.50 13.00 17.73
C ILE A 236 -13.31 13.20 16.78
N GLU A 237 -12.19 13.76 17.24
CA GLU A 237 -11.04 14.16 16.40
C GLU A 237 -10.32 12.96 15.75
N CYS A 238 -10.09 11.85 16.47
CA CYS A 238 -9.37 10.70 15.96
C CYS A 238 -10.21 9.76 15.06
N SER A 239 -10.73 10.27 13.95
CA SER A 239 -11.41 9.48 12.90
C SER A 239 -12.53 8.61 13.50
N ALA A 240 -12.56 7.31 13.18
CA ALA A 240 -13.53 6.34 13.71
C ALA A 240 -13.21 5.77 15.12
N TYR A 241 -12.27 6.32 15.90
CA TYR A 241 -11.85 5.67 17.17
C TYR A 241 -13.00 5.50 18.18
N VAL A 242 -13.79 6.55 18.42
CA VAL A 242 -14.95 6.49 19.33
C VAL A 242 -16.12 5.65 18.78
N THR A 243 -16.10 5.33 17.48
CA THR A 243 -17.10 4.50 16.80
C THR A 243 -16.64 3.04 16.61
N GLY A 244 -15.53 2.64 17.25
CA GLY A 244 -15.03 1.26 17.31
C GLY A 244 -13.66 1.05 16.66
N GLY A 245 -13.11 2.03 15.96
CA GLY A 245 -11.76 1.97 15.41
C GLY A 245 -10.72 1.82 16.52
N ASN A 246 -9.79 0.86 16.38
CA ASN A 246 -8.68 0.68 17.33
C ASN A 246 -9.14 0.41 18.79
N PHE A 247 -10.38 -0.07 18.96
CA PHE A 247 -11.02 -0.41 20.23
C PHE A 247 -10.52 -1.77 20.76
N ALA A 248 -10.14 -1.82 22.04
CA ALA A 248 -9.48 -2.99 22.63
C ALA A 248 -10.42 -4.18 22.91
N GLY A 249 -11.75 -3.96 22.98
CA GLY A 249 -12.75 -4.99 23.25
C GLY A 249 -13.50 -5.47 22.00
N PHE A 250 -12.92 -5.35 20.81
CA PHE A 250 -13.59 -5.66 19.54
C PHE A 250 -14.00 -7.13 19.42
N ASP A 251 -13.26 -8.04 20.07
CA ASP A 251 -13.48 -9.49 20.06
C ASP A 251 -14.68 -9.96 20.89
N ALA A 252 -15.31 -9.05 21.65
CA ALA A 252 -16.59 -9.28 22.33
C ALA A 252 -17.82 -9.06 21.42
N PHE A 253 -17.62 -8.64 20.17
CA PHE A 253 -18.69 -8.27 19.21
C PHE A 253 -18.49 -8.95 17.84
N ASP A 254 -19.50 -8.86 16.98
CA ASP A 254 -19.38 -9.33 15.60
C ASP A 254 -18.35 -8.49 14.83
N LEU A 255 -17.46 -9.14 14.08
CA LEU A 255 -16.36 -8.50 13.35
C LEU A 255 -16.88 -7.60 12.22
N ASP A 256 -18.04 -7.91 11.63
CA ASP A 256 -18.66 -7.11 10.58
C ASP A 256 -18.98 -5.66 11.05
N ASN A 257 -19.12 -5.44 12.36
CA ASN A 257 -19.29 -4.08 12.90
C ASN A 257 -18.05 -3.19 12.66
N PHE A 258 -16.85 -3.75 12.54
CA PHE A 258 -15.59 -2.98 12.50
C PHE A 258 -14.99 -2.85 11.10
N VAL A 259 -15.70 -3.28 10.04
CA VAL A 259 -15.19 -3.28 8.66
C VAL A 259 -15.21 -1.89 8.00
N ASP A 260 -16.28 -1.11 8.17
CA ASP A 260 -16.39 0.31 7.75
C ASP A 260 -17.06 1.12 8.89
N PRO A 261 -16.34 1.41 9.99
CA PRO A 261 -16.89 2.14 11.12
C PRO A 261 -17.12 3.61 10.76
N GLY A 262 -18.39 4.04 10.75
CA GLY A 262 -18.76 5.40 10.37
C GLY A 262 -18.20 6.46 11.31
N PHE A 263 -17.87 7.64 10.78
CA PHE A 263 -17.21 8.69 11.56
C PHE A 263 -18.19 9.39 12.54
N PRO A 264 -17.68 9.90 13.68
CA PRO A 264 -18.49 10.41 14.78
C PRO A 264 -19.06 11.82 14.58
N ILE A 265 -20.05 12.13 15.40
CA ILE A 265 -20.72 13.41 15.54
C ILE A 265 -20.88 13.71 17.04
N ALA A 266 -20.55 14.92 17.47
CA ALA A 266 -20.88 15.43 18.79
C ALA A 266 -22.11 16.35 18.74
N GLU A 267 -23.10 16.07 19.58
CA GLU A 267 -24.26 16.93 19.83
C GLU A 267 -24.02 17.74 21.12
N ILE A 268 -23.47 18.95 21.01
CA ILE A 268 -22.98 19.74 22.16
C ILE A 268 -24.06 20.72 22.65
N ALA A 269 -24.49 20.57 23.90
CA ALA A 269 -25.52 21.36 24.56
C ALA A 269 -24.98 22.68 25.13
N GLN A 270 -25.89 23.55 25.61
CA GLN A 270 -25.56 24.91 26.08
C GLN A 270 -24.65 24.93 27.31
N ASP A 271 -24.66 23.85 28.09
CA ASP A 271 -23.86 23.65 29.31
C ASP A 271 -22.50 22.97 29.03
N GLY A 272 -22.13 22.78 27.75
CA GLY A 272 -20.94 22.04 27.34
C GLY A 272 -21.06 20.52 27.44
N SER A 273 -22.11 19.96 28.05
CA SER A 273 -22.37 18.52 27.99
C SER A 273 -22.72 18.11 26.56
N CYS A 274 -22.38 16.88 26.16
CA CYS A 274 -22.61 16.44 24.79
C CYS A 274 -23.19 15.03 24.70
N VAL A 275 -23.74 14.68 23.54
CA VAL A 275 -24.01 13.29 23.14
C VAL A 275 -23.13 12.94 21.95
N ILE A 276 -22.26 11.94 22.11
CA ILE A 276 -21.53 11.35 20.99
C ILE A 276 -22.45 10.37 20.27
N THR A 277 -22.49 10.45 18.94
CA THR A 277 -23.32 9.65 18.04
C THR A 277 -22.59 9.44 16.71
N LYS A 278 -23.18 8.67 15.79
CA LYS A 278 -22.77 8.59 14.38
C LYS A 278 -24.02 8.62 13.47
N HIS A 279 -23.84 8.70 12.15
CA HIS A 279 -24.96 8.58 11.20
C HIS A 279 -25.57 7.17 11.23
N GLU A 280 -26.90 7.08 11.09
CA GLU A 280 -27.60 5.81 10.97
C GLU A 280 -27.20 5.08 9.66
N GLY A 281 -27.27 3.75 9.66
CA GLY A 281 -26.89 2.92 8.50
C GLY A 281 -25.39 2.76 8.26
N THR A 282 -24.53 3.50 8.95
CA THR A 282 -23.07 3.28 8.94
C THR A 282 -22.66 2.08 9.82
N GLY A 283 -21.49 1.50 9.55
CA GLY A 283 -20.86 0.51 10.45
C GLY A 283 -20.32 1.15 11.75
N GLY A 284 -19.66 0.36 12.59
CA GLY A 284 -19.18 0.77 13.90
C GLY A 284 -20.28 0.82 14.95
N MET A 285 -19.90 1.17 16.20
CA MET A 285 -20.82 1.36 17.32
C MET A 285 -20.36 2.49 18.25
N VAL A 286 -21.29 3.21 18.89
CA VAL A 286 -20.96 4.18 19.95
C VAL A 286 -21.48 3.69 21.29
N THR A 287 -20.55 3.30 22.16
CA THR A 287 -20.83 2.75 23.49
C THR A 287 -20.03 3.48 24.56
N VAL A 288 -20.48 3.39 25.81
CA VAL A 288 -19.75 3.96 26.96
C VAL A 288 -18.28 3.50 26.97
N ASP A 289 -17.98 2.26 26.57
CA ASP A 289 -16.62 1.74 26.57
C ASP A 289 -15.79 2.20 25.36
N THR A 290 -16.38 2.47 24.18
CA THR A 290 -15.64 3.14 23.08
C THR A 290 -15.37 4.61 23.42
N CYS A 291 -16.28 5.29 24.12
CA CYS A 291 -16.07 6.63 24.66
C CYS A 291 -14.99 6.67 25.76
N LYS A 292 -14.98 5.72 26.71
CA LYS A 292 -13.88 5.58 27.69
C LYS A 292 -12.54 5.32 27.01
N SER A 293 -12.50 4.42 26.02
CA SER A 293 -11.28 4.18 25.24
C SER A 293 -10.74 5.45 24.62
N GLN A 294 -11.57 6.23 23.91
CA GLN A 294 -11.10 7.47 23.30
C GLN A 294 -10.70 8.53 24.34
N LEU A 295 -11.44 8.70 25.44
CA LEU A 295 -11.08 9.70 26.48
C LEU A 295 -9.69 9.47 27.10
N VAL A 296 -9.28 8.21 27.31
CA VAL A 296 -8.00 7.88 27.95
C VAL A 296 -6.84 7.72 26.96
N TYR A 297 -7.03 8.19 25.72
CA TYR A 297 -6.02 8.28 24.67
C TYR A 297 -5.38 9.68 24.67
N GLU A 298 -4.05 9.79 24.59
CA GLU A 298 -3.29 11.05 24.51
C GLU A 298 -3.49 12.09 25.63
N LEU A 299 -4.18 11.68 26.69
CA LEU A 299 -4.37 12.42 27.93
C LEU A 299 -3.08 12.46 28.77
N GLN A 300 -2.94 13.48 29.64
CA GLN A 300 -1.79 13.63 30.54
C GLN A 300 -2.25 14.05 31.94
N GLY A 301 -2.71 13.07 32.70
CA GLY A 301 -3.27 13.25 34.05
C GLY A 301 -4.78 13.42 34.03
N ASP A 302 -5.30 14.07 35.07
CA ASP A 302 -6.71 14.43 35.26
C ASP A 302 -7.05 15.85 34.78
N VAL A 303 -6.03 16.62 34.36
CA VAL A 303 -6.17 17.96 33.76
C VAL A 303 -5.74 17.92 32.29
N TYR A 304 -6.70 18.05 31.39
CA TYR A 304 -6.45 18.18 29.95
C TYR A 304 -6.22 19.65 29.59
N ILE A 305 -5.18 19.92 28.80
CA ILE A 305 -4.65 21.25 28.55
C ILE A 305 -4.75 21.56 27.05
N ASN A 306 -5.38 22.68 26.73
CA ASN A 306 -5.52 23.24 25.39
C ASN A 306 -5.16 24.75 25.43
N SER A 307 -4.85 25.35 24.28
CA SER A 307 -4.52 26.78 24.17
C SER A 307 -5.66 27.72 24.63
N ASP A 308 -6.92 27.28 24.51
CA ASP A 308 -8.13 28.04 24.85
C ASP A 308 -8.60 27.85 26.30
N VAL A 309 -8.40 26.65 26.88
CA VAL A 309 -8.99 26.24 28.17
C VAL A 309 -8.24 25.08 28.82
N LYS A 310 -8.26 24.99 30.17
CA LYS A 310 -7.93 23.77 30.94
C LYS A 310 -9.24 23.04 31.30
N ALA A 311 -9.33 21.73 31.07
CA ALA A 311 -10.44 20.89 31.50
C ALA A 311 -10.01 19.93 32.63
N TYR A 312 -10.74 19.93 33.75
CA TYR A 312 -10.63 18.96 34.83
C TYR A 312 -11.61 17.82 34.60
N LEU A 313 -11.11 16.59 34.69
CA LEU A 313 -11.84 15.37 34.30
C LEU A 313 -12.17 14.45 35.50
N GLU A 314 -11.86 14.86 36.73
CA GLU A 314 -12.06 14.08 37.96
C GLU A 314 -13.50 13.53 38.11
N ASP A 315 -14.49 14.36 37.75
CA ASP A 315 -15.93 14.09 37.92
C ASP A 315 -16.63 13.66 36.61
N ILE A 316 -15.89 13.39 35.51
CA ILE A 316 -16.49 13.09 34.20
C ILE A 316 -17.35 11.82 34.21
N GLU A 317 -18.60 11.92 33.74
CA GLU A 317 -19.56 10.82 33.69
C GLU A 317 -19.95 10.48 32.24
N MET A 318 -20.32 9.21 31.98
CA MET A 318 -20.69 8.70 30.66
C MET A 318 -21.92 7.79 30.74
N ASP A 319 -23.04 8.23 30.15
CA ASP A 319 -24.33 7.53 30.17
C ASP A 319 -24.70 6.99 28.78
N GLN A 320 -25.07 5.71 28.67
CA GLN A 320 -25.67 5.18 27.44
C GLN A 320 -27.13 5.66 27.33
N VAL A 321 -27.37 6.68 26.51
CA VAL A 321 -28.70 7.32 26.36
C VAL A 321 -29.52 6.79 25.18
N GLY A 322 -28.92 5.92 24.36
CA GLY A 322 -29.61 5.19 23.30
C GLY A 322 -28.68 4.19 22.60
N ARG A 323 -29.20 3.48 21.60
CA ARG A 323 -28.35 2.78 20.63
C ARG A 323 -27.44 3.81 19.97
N ASP A 324 -26.15 3.50 19.87
CA ASP A 324 -25.13 4.34 19.21
C ASP A 324 -25.09 5.79 19.72
N ARG A 325 -25.46 6.01 21.00
CA ARG A 325 -25.58 7.35 21.62
C ARG A 325 -25.16 7.34 23.08
N VAL A 326 -24.09 8.07 23.40
CA VAL A 326 -23.52 8.20 24.75
C VAL A 326 -23.49 9.67 25.16
N ARG A 327 -24.09 10.02 26.30
CA ARG A 327 -23.96 11.36 26.89
C ARG A 327 -22.68 11.44 27.71
N VAL A 328 -21.95 12.56 27.58
CA VAL A 328 -20.75 12.88 28.38
C VAL A 328 -20.97 14.21 29.09
N HIS A 329 -20.71 14.25 30.40
CA HIS A 329 -20.89 15.42 31.26
C HIS A 329 -19.96 15.36 32.49
N GLY A 330 -20.07 16.32 33.43
CA GLY A 330 -19.22 16.36 34.64
C GLY A 330 -17.84 17.01 34.48
N VAL A 331 -17.58 17.66 33.33
CA VAL A 331 -16.32 18.37 33.04
C VAL A 331 -16.37 19.79 33.63
N ARG A 332 -15.27 20.25 34.24
CA ARG A 332 -15.10 21.61 34.80
C ARG A 332 -13.92 22.32 34.13
N GLY A 333 -14.03 23.62 33.88
CA GLY A 333 -13.03 24.43 33.20
C GLY A 333 -12.16 25.31 34.10
N ALA A 334 -11.10 25.86 33.50
CA ALA A 334 -10.30 26.98 34.00
C ALA A 334 -9.57 27.70 32.85
N PRO A 335 -9.03 28.92 33.07
CA PRO A 335 -8.23 29.63 32.07
C PRO A 335 -7.04 28.80 31.57
N PRO A 336 -6.61 28.97 30.31
CA PRO A 336 -5.46 28.26 29.75
C PRO A 336 -4.13 28.71 30.37
N PRO A 337 -3.06 27.90 30.25
CA PRO A 337 -1.70 28.35 30.56
C PRO A 337 -1.22 29.47 29.63
N ASP A 338 -0.23 30.24 30.09
CA ASP A 338 0.43 31.31 29.34
C ASP A 338 1.31 30.80 28.17
N THR A 339 1.44 29.48 28.06
CA THR A 339 2.20 28.76 27.03
C THR A 339 1.32 27.78 26.27
N THR A 340 1.74 27.42 25.05
CA THR A 340 1.17 26.33 24.25
C THR A 340 2.27 25.44 23.68
N LYS A 341 1.90 24.25 23.20
CA LYS A 341 2.78 23.27 22.54
C LYS A 341 3.32 23.87 21.23
N LEU A 342 4.63 23.75 21.02
CA LEU A 342 5.33 24.11 19.80
C LEU A 342 6.02 22.85 19.25
N ALA A 343 5.59 22.40 18.08
CA ALA A 343 6.26 21.34 17.35
C ALA A 343 7.48 21.89 16.62
N LEU A 344 8.68 21.59 17.11
CA LEU A 344 9.93 21.80 16.37
C LEU A 344 10.37 20.49 15.71
N PHE A 345 10.77 20.59 14.44
CA PHE A 345 11.45 19.50 13.73
C PHE A 345 12.78 19.99 13.18
N TYR A 346 13.81 19.15 13.33
CA TYR A 346 15.17 19.46 12.86
C TYR A 346 15.81 18.23 12.20
N LYS A 347 16.87 18.45 11.42
CA LYS A 347 17.62 17.36 10.77
C LYS A 347 18.37 16.53 11.81
N GLY A 348 17.89 15.31 12.07
CA GLY A 348 18.43 14.42 13.11
C GLY A 348 19.71 13.68 12.71
N GLY A 349 20.14 13.78 11.45
CA GLY A 349 21.17 12.93 10.87
C GLY A 349 20.54 11.78 10.10
N TYR A 350 21.12 10.59 10.22
CA TYR A 350 20.71 9.38 9.52
C TYR A 350 20.28 8.26 10.47
N GLU A 351 19.49 7.33 9.95
CA GLU A 351 19.05 6.13 10.65
C GLU A 351 19.09 4.89 9.76
N MET A 352 19.08 3.70 10.36
CA MET A 352 18.84 2.44 9.68
C MET A 352 18.06 1.45 10.55
N GLN A 353 17.33 0.55 9.88
CA GLN A 353 16.62 -0.57 10.50
C GLN A 353 16.93 -1.86 9.73
N ALA A 354 17.53 -2.85 10.38
CA ALA A 354 17.70 -4.19 9.83
C ALA A 354 16.86 -5.23 10.60
N LEU A 355 16.30 -6.22 9.90
CA LEU A 355 15.41 -7.24 10.46
C LEU A 355 16.00 -8.64 10.25
N PHE A 356 16.40 -9.28 11.35
CA PHE A 356 16.94 -10.64 11.38
C PHE A 356 16.05 -11.55 12.21
N ASN A 357 15.96 -12.81 11.82
CA ASN A 357 14.97 -13.73 12.36
C ASN A 357 15.69 -14.93 12.99
N ALA A 358 15.14 -15.45 14.09
CA ALA A 358 15.58 -16.70 14.69
C ALA A 358 14.40 -17.66 14.76
N THR A 359 14.60 -18.89 14.28
CA THR A 359 13.60 -19.96 14.35
C THR A 359 13.94 -20.95 15.47
N GLY A 360 12.93 -21.41 16.20
CA GLY A 360 12.98 -22.47 17.20
C GLY A 360 13.59 -22.07 18.54
N HIS A 361 13.89 -23.09 19.36
CA HIS A 361 14.39 -22.93 20.73
C HIS A 361 15.69 -22.11 20.83
N ASN A 362 15.97 -21.62 22.05
CA ASN A 362 17.13 -20.78 22.41
C ASN A 362 17.24 -19.44 21.65
N PHE A 363 16.13 -18.89 21.16
CA PHE A 363 16.12 -17.63 20.38
C PHE A 363 16.78 -16.45 21.13
N GLU A 364 16.69 -16.39 22.46
CA GLU A 364 17.34 -15.37 23.26
C GLU A 364 18.87 -15.45 23.19
N GLN A 365 19.42 -16.66 23.32
CA GLN A 365 20.87 -16.92 23.25
C GLN A 365 21.37 -16.71 21.81
N LYS A 366 20.54 -17.05 20.80
CA LYS A 366 20.80 -16.76 19.38
C LYS A 366 20.94 -15.25 19.13
N PHE A 367 19.98 -14.45 19.60
CA PHE A 367 20.03 -13.00 19.45
C PHE A 367 21.13 -12.34 20.30
N ALA A 368 21.40 -12.83 21.52
CA ALA A 368 22.52 -12.36 22.34
C ALA A 368 23.89 -12.65 21.69
N LEU A 369 24.04 -13.80 21.00
CA LEU A 369 25.22 -14.10 20.19
C LEU A 369 25.36 -13.10 19.04
N LEU A 370 24.30 -12.84 18.27
CA LEU A 370 24.32 -11.90 17.15
C LEU A 370 24.64 -10.46 17.60
N GLU A 371 24.05 -9.98 18.70
CA GLU A 371 24.39 -8.67 19.28
C GLU A 371 25.87 -8.60 19.66
N LYS A 372 26.38 -9.62 20.37
CA LYS A 372 27.79 -9.69 20.77
C LYS A 372 28.73 -9.72 19.54
N GLN A 373 28.36 -10.43 18.49
CA GLN A 373 29.12 -10.50 17.24
C GLN A 373 29.14 -9.16 16.50
N VAL A 374 27.99 -8.48 16.36
CA VAL A 374 27.91 -7.16 15.70
C VAL A 374 28.71 -6.12 16.49
N ARG A 375 28.56 -6.04 17.82
CA ARG A 375 29.34 -5.12 18.66
C ARG A 375 30.85 -5.39 18.56
N PHE A 376 31.27 -6.66 18.58
CA PHE A 376 32.68 -7.04 18.41
C PHE A 376 33.26 -6.62 17.05
N HIS A 377 32.50 -6.76 15.96
CA HIS A 377 32.95 -6.38 14.61
C HIS A 377 32.85 -4.88 14.30
N LEU A 378 32.09 -4.11 15.11
CA LEU A 378 32.13 -2.65 15.10
C LEU A 378 33.36 -2.10 15.83
N GLY A 379 33.59 -2.55 17.07
CA GLY A 379 34.60 -2.02 17.97
C GLY A 379 34.25 -0.64 18.54
N GLU A 380 34.93 -0.27 19.63
CA GLU A 380 34.62 0.95 20.42
C GLU A 380 34.63 2.25 19.59
N GLU A 381 35.54 2.38 18.62
CA GLU A 381 35.64 3.56 17.74
C GLU A 381 34.38 3.77 16.88
N LYS A 382 33.78 2.69 16.35
CA LYS A 382 32.57 2.80 15.53
C LYS A 382 31.32 2.89 16.38
N LEU A 383 31.34 2.27 17.57
CA LEU A 383 30.26 2.39 18.56
C LEU A 383 30.15 3.83 19.10
N SER A 384 31.26 4.53 19.35
CA SER A 384 31.24 5.93 19.81
C SER A 384 30.74 6.93 18.76
N HIS A 385 30.68 6.53 17.49
CA HIS A 385 30.10 7.30 16.39
C HIS A 385 28.59 7.08 16.19
N LEU A 386 27.94 6.21 16.97
CA LEU A 386 26.49 6.01 16.90
C LEU A 386 25.77 6.88 17.94
N ASP A 387 24.78 7.64 17.50
CA ASP A 387 23.86 8.39 18.38
C ASP A 387 22.87 7.45 19.08
N PHE A 388 22.59 6.30 18.47
CA PHE A 388 21.71 5.28 19.01
C PHE A 388 22.04 3.91 18.40
N LEU A 389 21.97 2.83 19.20
CA LEU A 389 22.05 1.45 18.73
C LEU A 389 21.29 0.52 19.70
N GLU A 390 20.13 0.03 19.28
CA GLU A 390 19.35 -0.95 20.03
C GLU A 390 19.13 -2.26 19.26
N PHE A 391 19.18 -3.36 20.00
CA PHE A 391 18.81 -4.70 19.56
C PHE A 391 17.44 -5.03 20.20
N GLN A 392 16.41 -5.11 19.36
CA GLN A 392 15.02 -5.16 19.79
C GLN A 392 14.39 -6.48 19.34
N ARG A 393 14.20 -7.41 20.29
CA ARG A 393 13.51 -8.68 20.08
C ARG A 393 12.01 -8.41 20.00
N ILE A 394 11.35 -8.89 18.94
CA ILE A 394 9.92 -8.66 18.67
C ILE A 394 9.22 -10.01 18.49
N GLY A 395 8.16 -10.20 19.28
CA GLY A 395 7.40 -11.46 19.35
C GLY A 395 7.98 -12.49 20.32
N VAL A 396 7.19 -13.53 20.58
CA VAL A 396 7.53 -14.72 21.37
C VAL A 396 7.10 -15.94 20.53
N PRO A 397 7.94 -16.98 20.34
CA PRO A 397 7.56 -18.12 19.53
C PRO A 397 6.57 -19.02 20.27
N ALA A 398 5.74 -19.77 19.53
CA ALA A 398 4.92 -20.82 20.12
C ALA A 398 5.80 -21.88 20.81
N VAL A 399 5.38 -22.34 21.99
CA VAL A 399 6.16 -23.25 22.86
C VAL A 399 6.47 -24.58 22.15
N ASN A 400 5.51 -25.10 21.39
CA ASN A 400 5.70 -26.20 20.46
C ASN A 400 5.14 -25.77 19.08
N PRO A 401 5.97 -25.23 18.18
CA PRO A 401 5.50 -24.58 16.95
C PRO A 401 5.15 -25.60 15.86
N ALA A 402 3.88 -25.65 15.47
CA ALA A 402 3.38 -26.55 14.43
C ALA A 402 3.90 -26.23 13.01
N ASN A 403 4.51 -25.06 12.81
CA ASN A 403 5.20 -24.67 11.58
C ASN A 403 6.30 -23.63 11.85
N GLN A 404 7.22 -23.44 10.90
CA GLN A 404 8.34 -22.49 11.03
C GLN A 404 7.89 -21.09 11.46
N ASN A 405 6.84 -20.52 10.85
CA ASN A 405 6.38 -19.16 11.14
C ASN A 405 5.96 -19.01 12.61
N SER A 406 5.20 -19.97 13.15
CA SER A 406 4.84 -20.00 14.58
C SER A 406 6.04 -20.17 15.53
N GLY A 407 7.16 -20.68 15.02
CA GLY A 407 8.42 -20.84 15.74
C GLY A 407 9.45 -19.73 15.47
N THR A 408 9.11 -18.70 14.69
CA THR A 408 10.02 -17.60 14.32
C THR A 408 9.78 -16.37 15.19
N VAL A 409 10.86 -15.72 15.62
CA VAL A 409 10.86 -14.36 16.19
C VAL A 409 11.78 -13.43 15.43
N TYR A 410 11.51 -12.13 15.53
CA TYR A 410 12.26 -11.07 14.86
C TYR A 410 13.22 -10.37 15.83
N LEU A 411 14.33 -9.87 15.30
CA LEU A 411 15.26 -8.96 15.92
C LEU A 411 15.41 -7.74 15.00
N ARG A 412 14.86 -6.62 15.45
CA ARG A 412 15.09 -5.31 14.84
C ARG A 412 16.38 -4.73 15.41
N ILE A 413 17.39 -4.57 14.56
CA ILE A 413 18.56 -3.74 14.85
C ILE A 413 18.23 -2.35 14.35
N PHE A 414 18.04 -1.40 15.26
CA PHE A 414 17.76 0.01 14.94
C PHE A 414 18.91 0.88 15.42
N ALA A 415 19.40 1.76 14.55
CA ALA A 415 20.52 2.62 14.84
C ALA A 415 20.35 4.01 14.21
N GLN A 416 20.91 5.02 14.86
CA GLN A 416 20.97 6.40 14.36
C GLN A 416 22.39 6.95 14.51
N SER A 417 22.80 7.79 13.57
CA SER A 417 24.07 8.51 13.60
C SER A 417 24.03 9.71 12.66
N THR A 418 24.71 10.78 13.03
CA THR A 418 25.03 11.90 12.14
C THR A 418 26.04 11.54 11.05
N LYS A 419 26.74 10.40 11.16
CA LYS A 419 27.71 9.85 10.20
C LYS A 419 27.15 8.61 9.49
N VAL A 420 27.08 8.65 8.16
CA VAL A 420 26.53 7.54 7.34
C VAL A 420 27.38 6.27 7.48
N GLU A 421 28.70 6.45 7.59
CA GLU A 421 29.72 5.42 7.61
C GLU A 421 29.61 4.54 8.87
N ALA A 422 29.21 5.14 10.00
CA ALA A 422 29.00 4.43 11.26
C ALA A 422 27.81 3.46 11.17
N LEU A 423 26.75 3.84 10.44
CA LEU A 423 25.58 3.00 10.20
C LEU A 423 25.89 1.91 9.15
N GLN A 424 26.57 2.25 8.05
CA GLN A 424 27.02 1.27 7.05
C GLN A 424 27.89 0.17 7.69
N ALA A 425 28.74 0.54 8.66
CA ALA A 425 29.58 -0.41 9.39
C ALA A 425 28.80 -1.51 10.14
N ILE A 426 27.53 -1.27 10.51
CA ILE A 426 26.66 -2.29 11.13
C ILE A 426 26.38 -3.41 10.12
N MET A 427 26.02 -3.06 8.87
CA MET A 427 25.80 -4.04 7.82
C MET A 427 27.10 -4.72 7.36
N MET A 428 28.24 -4.05 7.41
CA MET A 428 29.56 -4.70 7.22
C MET A 428 29.87 -5.70 8.34
N ALA A 429 29.58 -5.35 9.60
CA ALA A 429 29.76 -6.23 10.76
C ALA A 429 28.88 -7.50 10.65
N ILE A 430 27.66 -7.35 10.13
CA ILE A 430 26.74 -8.47 9.83
C ILE A 430 27.27 -9.31 8.65
N GLY A 431 27.75 -8.67 7.57
CA GLY A 431 28.35 -9.36 6.43
C GLY A 431 29.55 -10.24 6.81
N ASN A 432 30.36 -9.78 7.77
CA ASN A 432 31.50 -10.52 8.31
C ASN A 432 31.11 -11.81 9.07
N ILE A 433 29.83 -11.98 9.45
CA ILE A 433 29.31 -13.10 10.23
C ILE A 433 28.19 -13.89 9.52
N SER A 434 27.90 -13.63 8.24
CA SER A 434 26.87 -14.31 7.43
C SER A 434 27.00 -15.84 7.28
N LEU A 435 28.09 -16.44 7.77
CA LEU A 435 28.30 -17.90 7.87
C LEU A 435 28.89 -18.29 9.25
N LYS A 436 28.73 -17.44 10.27
CA LYS A 436 29.32 -17.57 11.62
C LYS A 436 28.30 -17.30 12.74
N HIS A 437 27.05 -17.01 12.39
CA HIS A 437 25.94 -16.73 13.30
C HIS A 437 25.27 -18.03 13.81
N TYR A 438 24.09 -17.88 14.40
CA TYR A 438 23.29 -18.98 14.95
C TYR A 438 22.55 -19.82 13.88
N SER A 439 22.04 -20.99 14.28
CA SER A 439 21.20 -21.88 13.46
C SER A 439 19.75 -21.40 13.36
N GLY A 440 19.14 -21.52 12.18
CA GLY A 440 17.80 -20.98 11.90
C GLY A 440 17.78 -19.45 11.76
N PHE A 441 18.91 -18.85 11.37
CA PHE A 441 19.01 -17.47 10.92
C PHE A 441 18.37 -17.32 9.53
N HIS A 442 17.51 -16.32 9.40
CA HIS A 442 17.04 -15.79 8.11
C HIS A 442 16.73 -14.30 8.29
N SER A 443 16.37 -13.59 7.22
CA SER A 443 16.02 -12.16 7.26
C SER A 443 14.99 -11.83 6.18
N SER A 444 14.39 -10.64 6.26
CA SER A 444 13.77 -10.07 5.05
C SER A 444 14.87 -9.82 4.01
N LEU A 445 14.61 -10.17 2.74
CA LEU A 445 15.53 -9.84 1.64
C LEU A 445 15.42 -8.37 1.21
N ASP A 446 14.42 -7.64 1.71
CA ASP A 446 14.31 -6.19 1.54
C ASP A 446 15.19 -5.43 2.55
N PHE A 447 16.47 -5.29 2.21
CA PHE A 447 17.44 -4.51 2.98
C PHE A 447 17.35 -2.99 2.76
N ARG A 448 16.35 -2.47 2.03
CA ARG A 448 16.24 -1.01 1.76
C ARG A 448 16.04 -0.18 3.05
N SER A 449 15.58 -0.79 4.13
CA SER A 449 15.46 -0.18 5.46
C SER A 449 16.80 -0.16 6.22
N ALA A 450 17.73 -1.06 5.89
CA ALA A 450 19.06 -1.14 6.48
C ALA A 450 20.09 -0.22 5.79
N MET A 451 19.76 0.31 4.62
CA MET A 451 20.48 1.44 4.02
C MET A 451 20.24 2.70 4.86
N PRO A 452 21.27 3.49 5.22
CA PRO A 452 21.08 4.72 5.97
C PRO A 452 20.19 5.74 5.24
N ARG A 453 19.21 6.29 5.94
CA ARG A 453 18.27 7.31 5.43
C ARG A 453 18.29 8.55 6.31
N PRO A 454 18.13 9.76 5.77
CA PRO A 454 17.96 10.95 6.58
C PRO A 454 16.64 10.88 7.36
N TYR A 455 16.62 11.38 8.60
CA TYR A 455 15.40 11.51 9.40
C TYR A 455 15.26 12.90 10.03
N LEU A 456 14.01 13.28 10.30
CA LEU A 456 13.68 14.47 11.07
C LEU A 456 13.47 14.05 12.52
N ALA A 457 14.15 14.74 13.43
CA ALA A 457 13.99 14.57 14.87
C ALA A 457 13.00 15.63 15.40
N TYR A 458 12.24 15.25 16.43
CA TYR A 458 11.23 16.08 17.05
C TYR A 458 11.74 16.69 18.35
N TYR A 459 11.30 17.91 18.67
CA TYR A 459 11.46 18.52 19.99
C TYR A 459 10.16 19.24 20.38
N PRO A 460 9.38 18.71 21.34
CA PRO A 460 8.18 19.38 21.82
C PRO A 460 8.58 20.51 22.76
N ALA A 461 8.44 21.75 22.30
CA ALA A 461 8.75 22.97 23.05
C ALA A 461 7.49 23.61 23.65
N LEU A 462 7.69 24.51 24.61
CA LEU A 462 6.69 25.49 25.04
C LEU A 462 6.92 26.83 24.34
N TRP A 463 5.85 27.43 23.83
CA TRP A 463 5.84 28.78 23.28
C TRP A 463 4.85 29.68 24.02
N GLN A 464 5.26 30.91 24.32
CA GLN A 464 4.42 31.88 25.04
C GLN A 464 3.27 32.38 24.16
N GLN A 465 2.03 32.16 24.58
CA GLN A 465 0.83 32.48 23.80
C GLN A 465 0.79 33.98 23.42
N ALA A 466 1.16 34.86 24.35
CA ALA A 466 1.24 36.31 24.13
C ALA A 466 2.30 36.78 23.11
N LYS A 467 3.10 35.87 22.52
CA LYS A 467 4.07 36.15 21.42
C LYS A 467 3.58 35.67 20.05
N LEU A 468 2.45 34.97 20.00
CA LEU A 468 1.78 34.60 18.75
C LEU A 468 1.22 35.84 18.06
N GLU A 469 1.04 35.75 16.74
CA GLU A 469 0.48 36.82 15.92
C GLU A 469 -0.71 36.28 15.12
N GLU A 470 -1.62 35.67 15.87
CA GLU A 470 -2.80 34.99 15.34
C GLU A 470 -3.71 35.97 14.58
N LYS A 471 -4.07 35.57 13.36
CA LYS A 471 -4.83 36.35 12.38
C LYS A 471 -5.73 35.39 11.60
N PHE A 472 -6.89 35.87 11.17
CA PHE A 472 -7.66 35.23 10.11
C PHE A 472 -7.74 36.13 8.88
N HIS A 473 -7.93 35.52 7.73
CA HIS A 473 -7.81 36.15 6.42
C HIS A 473 -8.95 35.67 5.54
N PHE A 474 -9.87 36.56 5.16
CA PHE A 474 -10.85 36.22 4.11
C PHE A 474 -10.14 36.18 2.76
N VAL A 475 -10.57 35.27 1.89
CA VAL A 475 -10.04 35.09 0.53
C VAL A 475 -11.19 35.13 -0.47
N ASP A 476 -11.05 35.91 -1.53
CA ASP A 476 -12.01 35.91 -2.66
C ASP A 476 -11.59 34.97 -3.80
N GLY A 477 -12.47 34.78 -4.79
CA GLY A 477 -12.21 33.92 -5.95
C GLY A 477 -11.06 34.36 -6.87
N THR A 478 -10.45 35.54 -6.64
CA THR A 478 -9.20 35.97 -7.31
C THR A 478 -7.95 35.61 -6.52
N GLY A 479 -8.10 35.10 -5.29
CA GLY A 479 -7.01 34.90 -4.34
C GLY A 479 -6.62 36.18 -3.58
N THR A 480 -7.40 37.26 -3.68
CA THR A 480 -7.11 38.49 -2.93
C THR A 480 -7.48 38.29 -1.46
N THR A 481 -6.55 38.59 -0.55
CA THR A 481 -6.71 38.33 0.88
C THR A 481 -6.99 39.59 1.69
N LYS A 482 -7.84 39.48 2.71
CA LYS A 482 -8.16 40.56 3.66
C LYS A 482 -7.95 40.07 5.09
N SER A 483 -6.85 40.54 5.69
CA SER A 483 -6.38 40.14 7.02
C SER A 483 -7.07 40.86 8.17
N PHE A 484 -7.37 40.12 9.23
CA PHE A 484 -7.93 40.59 10.50
C PHE A 484 -7.04 40.09 11.66
N LYS A 485 -6.88 40.90 12.70
CA LYS A 485 -6.18 40.50 13.93
C LYS A 485 -7.16 39.87 14.90
N THR A 486 -6.75 38.81 15.58
CA THR A 486 -7.53 38.20 16.67
C THR A 486 -7.07 38.72 18.03
N THR A 487 -7.80 38.29 19.06
CA THR A 487 -7.42 38.45 20.46
C THR A 487 -6.91 37.12 21.05
N PRO A 488 -5.85 37.11 21.88
CA PRO A 488 -5.48 35.92 22.66
C PRO A 488 -6.48 35.68 23.82
N PRO A 489 -6.39 34.55 24.55
CA PRO A 489 -7.18 34.32 25.76
C PRO A 489 -7.09 35.50 26.75
N PRO A 490 -8.22 35.91 27.37
CA PRO A 490 -8.30 37.16 28.15
C PRO A 490 -7.61 37.08 29.52
N ARG A 491 -7.36 35.85 30.00
CA ARG A 491 -6.66 35.52 31.23
C ARG A 491 -5.88 34.23 30.99
N PHE A 492 -4.66 34.19 31.52
CA PHE A 492 -3.88 32.97 31.65
C PHE A 492 -3.79 32.56 33.11
N GLU A 493 -3.48 31.29 33.37
CA GLU A 493 -3.28 30.74 34.70
C GLU A 493 -2.13 29.74 34.67
N THR A 494 -1.09 29.98 35.48
CA THR A 494 0.08 29.11 35.57
C THR A 494 -0.33 27.67 35.92
N MET A 495 0.37 26.70 35.33
CA MET A 495 0.13 25.28 35.60
C MET A 495 0.61 24.93 37.02
N GLU A 496 -0.26 24.29 37.79
CA GLU A 496 0.08 23.67 39.09
C GLU A 496 0.64 22.25 38.87
N GLU A 497 1.31 21.66 39.87
CA GLU A 497 1.77 20.27 39.77
C GLU A 497 0.57 19.32 39.65
N ARG A 498 0.58 18.44 38.64
CA ARG A 498 -0.46 17.44 38.42
C ARG A 498 -0.51 16.40 39.53
N ALA A 499 -1.70 15.89 39.81
CA ALA A 499 -1.88 14.84 40.80
C ALA A 499 -1.19 13.54 40.37
N SER A 500 -0.42 12.94 41.29
CA SER A 500 0.21 11.64 41.07
C SER A 500 0.12 10.80 42.35
N TYR A 501 -0.83 9.87 42.39
CA TYR A 501 -1.14 9.09 43.60
C TYR A 501 -1.49 7.63 43.29
N ASP A 502 -1.19 6.76 44.25
CA ASP A 502 -1.77 5.42 44.35
C ASP A 502 -3.05 5.48 45.19
N THR A 503 -3.96 4.51 45.05
CA THR A 503 -5.31 4.63 45.63
C THR A 503 -5.28 4.80 47.16
N LYS A 504 -6.04 5.78 47.67
CA LYS A 504 -6.01 6.20 49.09
C LYS A 504 -6.61 5.16 50.05
N SER A 505 -7.32 4.17 49.54
CA SER A 505 -7.98 3.12 50.33
C SER A 505 -7.97 1.80 49.55
N PRO A 506 -6.84 1.08 49.49
CA PRO A 506 -6.70 -0.14 48.71
C PRO A 506 -7.47 -1.30 49.36
N THR A 507 -8.18 -2.05 48.53
CA THR A 507 -8.87 -3.28 48.91
C THR A 507 -7.84 -4.39 49.14
N PRO A 508 -7.90 -5.15 50.25
CA PRO A 508 -6.97 -6.26 50.50
C PRO A 508 -7.04 -7.33 49.41
N LEU A 509 -5.95 -7.48 48.65
CA LEU A 509 -5.81 -8.50 47.61
C LEU A 509 -5.34 -9.82 48.25
N GLY A 510 -6.27 -10.69 48.60
CA GLY A 510 -5.97 -11.96 49.27
C GLY A 510 -7.01 -13.06 49.00
N GLY A 511 -6.60 -14.31 49.15
CA GLY A 511 -7.37 -15.50 48.80
C GLY A 511 -6.55 -16.43 47.89
N GLY A 512 -7.22 -17.40 47.27
CA GLY A 512 -6.63 -18.16 46.16
C GLY A 512 -6.58 -17.29 44.91
N VAL A 513 -5.40 -17.14 44.32
CA VAL A 513 -5.19 -16.36 43.08
C VAL A 513 -5.14 -17.28 41.87
N LEU A 514 -5.59 -16.78 40.72
CA LEU A 514 -5.47 -17.41 39.42
C LEU A 514 -4.75 -16.45 38.47
N GLU A 515 -3.81 -16.95 37.68
CA GLU A 515 -3.13 -16.16 36.66
C GLU A 515 -4.02 -16.05 35.41
N VAL A 516 -4.37 -14.82 35.05
CA VAL A 516 -5.23 -14.51 33.89
C VAL A 516 -4.71 -13.26 33.18
N ARG A 517 -5.02 -13.12 31.88
CA ARG A 517 -4.69 -11.92 31.10
C ARG A 517 -5.48 -10.73 31.64
N LEU A 518 -4.82 -9.58 31.83
CA LEU A 518 -5.46 -8.35 32.33
C LEU A 518 -6.63 -7.89 31.47
N GLY A 519 -6.52 -8.06 30.14
CA GLY A 519 -7.58 -7.76 29.17
C GLY A 519 -8.89 -8.54 29.38
N ASN A 520 -8.85 -9.69 30.06
CA ASN A 520 -10.06 -10.46 30.40
C ASN A 520 -10.85 -9.83 31.57
N ILE A 521 -10.31 -8.81 32.23
CA ILE A 521 -10.92 -8.12 33.38
C ILE A 521 -11.19 -6.65 33.06
N ALA A 522 -10.20 -5.96 32.49
CA ALA A 522 -10.23 -4.53 32.20
C ALA A 522 -9.84 -4.25 30.75
N LEU A 523 -10.61 -3.41 30.08
CA LEU A 523 -10.24 -2.84 28.78
C LEU A 523 -9.25 -1.69 28.99
N GLY A 524 -8.62 -1.23 27.92
CA GLY A 524 -7.69 -0.11 27.99
C GLY A 524 -7.41 0.52 26.64
N ARG A 525 -6.75 1.68 26.68
CA ARG A 525 -6.27 2.40 25.50
C ARG A 525 -4.97 3.11 25.85
N SER A 526 -4.08 3.25 24.87
CA SER A 526 -2.79 3.93 25.00
C SER A 526 -2.55 4.85 23.80
N GLY A 527 -2.00 6.03 24.06
CA GLY A 527 -1.44 6.94 23.06
C GLY A 527 0.00 7.31 23.39
N ASP A 528 0.62 8.15 22.57
CA ASP A 528 1.91 8.76 22.87
C ASP A 528 1.87 10.28 22.74
N LYS A 529 2.78 10.98 23.41
CA LYS A 529 2.80 12.44 23.44
C LYS A 529 4.23 12.94 23.59
N GLY A 530 4.89 13.15 22.46
CA GLY A 530 6.33 13.42 22.43
C GLY A 530 7.12 12.18 22.88
N ALA A 531 7.93 12.32 23.93
CA ALA A 531 8.75 11.22 24.48
C ALA A 531 7.98 10.27 25.42
N ASN A 532 6.68 10.53 25.65
CA ASN A 532 5.93 9.96 26.76
C ASN A 532 4.86 8.98 26.28
N LEU A 533 4.70 7.87 27.00
CA LEU A 533 3.60 6.92 26.82
C LEU A 533 2.47 7.30 27.79
N ASN A 534 1.23 7.34 27.33
CA ASN A 534 0.04 7.41 28.18
C ASN A 534 -0.82 6.16 28.00
N PHE A 535 -1.53 5.75 29.05
CA PHE A 535 -2.56 4.72 28.93
C PHE A 535 -3.58 4.78 30.06
N GLY A 536 -4.83 4.49 29.73
CA GLY A 536 -5.89 4.21 30.70
C GLY A 536 -6.33 2.75 30.67
N LEU A 537 -6.71 2.23 31.84
CA LEU A 537 -7.37 0.95 32.04
C LEU A 537 -8.73 1.19 32.71
N PHE A 538 -9.79 0.53 32.26
CA PHE A 538 -11.15 0.76 32.78
C PHE A 538 -12.01 -0.51 32.80
N VAL A 539 -13.10 -0.46 33.57
CA VAL A 539 -13.98 -1.59 33.85
C VAL A 539 -15.47 -1.19 33.85
N ASP A 540 -16.34 -2.19 34.04
CA ASP A 540 -17.80 -2.12 33.96
C ASP A 540 -18.50 -2.06 35.33
N THR A 541 -17.82 -2.42 36.41
CA THR A 541 -18.46 -2.73 37.70
C THR A 541 -17.63 -2.29 38.91
N GLN A 542 -18.31 -1.81 39.95
CA GLN A 542 -17.72 -1.35 41.22
C GLN A 542 -16.73 -2.38 41.83
N ALA A 543 -17.06 -3.68 41.79
CA ALA A 543 -16.19 -4.72 42.33
C ALA A 543 -14.86 -4.87 41.54
N LYS A 544 -14.91 -4.78 40.21
CA LYS A 544 -13.70 -4.72 39.37
C LYS A 544 -12.96 -3.40 39.56
N TRP A 545 -13.67 -2.29 39.79
CA TRP A 545 -13.07 -0.97 40.03
C TRP A 545 -12.23 -0.95 41.31
N ASP A 546 -12.81 -1.42 42.41
CA ASP A 546 -12.13 -1.53 43.71
C ASP A 546 -10.93 -2.49 43.68
N TRP A 547 -10.95 -3.50 42.81
CA TRP A 547 -9.79 -4.32 42.49
C TRP A 547 -8.76 -3.56 41.64
N LEU A 548 -9.17 -2.98 40.51
CA LEU A 548 -8.30 -2.33 39.52
C LEU A 548 -7.47 -1.21 40.14
N ARG A 549 -8.12 -0.29 40.87
CA ARG A 549 -7.43 0.84 41.52
C ARG A 549 -6.45 0.39 42.62
N SER A 550 -6.70 -0.77 43.22
CA SER A 550 -5.83 -1.36 44.26
C SER A 550 -4.67 -2.17 43.68
N TYR A 551 -4.88 -2.87 42.56
CA TYR A 551 -3.88 -3.70 41.89
C TYR A 551 -2.94 -2.88 41.01
N MET A 552 -3.50 -2.01 40.15
CA MET A 552 -2.75 -1.14 39.25
C MET A 552 -2.24 0.09 39.99
N SER A 553 -1.19 -0.11 40.78
CA SER A 553 -0.36 0.94 41.38
C SER A 553 0.81 1.33 40.47
N ARG A 554 1.45 2.47 40.72
CA ARG A 554 2.70 2.88 40.06
C ARG A 554 3.82 1.84 40.25
N ALA A 555 3.85 1.19 41.41
CA ALA A 555 4.75 0.06 41.68
C ALA A 555 4.44 -1.14 40.78
N LYS A 556 3.15 -1.45 40.55
CA LYS A 556 2.74 -2.54 39.65
C LYS A 556 3.00 -2.24 38.17
N VAL A 557 2.82 -0.99 37.73
CA VAL A 557 3.20 -0.60 36.36
C VAL A 557 4.72 -0.72 36.17
N ARG A 558 5.54 -0.32 37.15
CA ARG A 558 7.00 -0.56 37.12
C ARG A 558 7.34 -2.05 37.06
N GLU A 559 6.66 -2.89 37.83
CA GLU A 559 6.84 -4.35 37.79
C GLU A 559 6.51 -4.93 36.40
N LEU A 560 5.41 -4.48 35.79
CA LEU A 560 4.95 -4.93 34.47
C LEU A 560 5.83 -4.43 33.30
N LEU A 561 6.48 -3.27 33.44
CA LEU A 561 7.49 -2.78 32.50
C LEU A 561 8.80 -3.59 32.55
N GLY A 562 9.08 -4.26 33.67
CA GLY A 562 10.19 -5.22 33.79
C GLY A 562 11.54 -4.63 33.39
N GLU A 563 12.16 -5.20 32.35
CA GLU A 563 13.49 -4.81 31.84
C GLU A 563 13.47 -3.55 30.94
N ASP A 564 12.29 -3.08 30.50
CA ASP A 564 12.16 -1.79 29.81
C ASP A 564 12.13 -0.60 30.79
N TRP A 565 11.92 -0.83 32.10
CA TRP A 565 11.98 0.24 33.10
C TRP A 565 13.40 0.76 33.32
N ARG A 566 13.55 2.08 33.46
CA ARG A 566 14.82 2.73 33.80
C ARG A 566 14.67 3.75 34.94
N PRO A 567 15.72 4.00 35.75
CA PRO A 567 15.65 4.94 36.88
C PRO A 567 15.32 6.39 36.51
N GLU A 568 15.64 6.82 35.28
CA GLU A 568 15.35 8.17 34.77
C GLU A 568 13.88 8.39 34.39
N PHE A 569 13.07 7.33 34.25
CA PHE A 569 11.64 7.47 33.94
C PHE A 569 10.82 7.78 35.20
N SER A 570 9.73 8.51 35.04
CA SER A 570 8.73 8.76 36.09
C SER A 570 7.34 8.26 35.68
N ILE A 571 6.49 7.97 36.67
CA ILE A 571 5.12 7.48 36.46
C ILE A 571 4.14 8.39 37.18
N GLU A 572 3.31 9.08 36.40
CA GLU A 572 2.08 9.75 36.86
C GLU A 572 0.95 8.72 36.97
N ARG A 573 0.05 8.89 37.94
CA ARG A 573 -1.13 8.04 38.11
C ARG A 573 -2.28 8.83 38.71
N VAL A 574 -3.45 8.75 38.07
CA VAL A 574 -4.72 9.34 38.52
C VAL A 574 -5.86 8.32 38.42
N GLU A 575 -6.97 8.62 39.10
CA GLU A 575 -8.20 7.81 39.10
C GLU A 575 -9.35 8.66 38.55
N PHE A 576 -10.21 8.07 37.70
CA PHE A 576 -11.46 8.65 37.23
C PHE A 576 -12.63 7.80 37.80
N PRO A 577 -13.13 8.11 39.02
CA PRO A 577 -13.96 7.18 39.77
C PRO A 577 -15.34 6.93 39.15
N LYS A 578 -15.85 7.89 38.39
CA LYS A 578 -17.20 7.85 37.78
C LYS A 578 -17.29 6.95 36.55
N ILE A 579 -16.19 6.80 35.80
CA ILE A 579 -16.05 5.90 34.64
C ILE A 579 -15.23 4.63 34.95
N PHE A 580 -14.89 4.43 36.23
CA PHE A 580 -14.09 3.30 36.73
C PHE A 580 -12.74 3.11 36.01
N ALA A 581 -12.02 4.20 35.74
CA ALA A 581 -10.74 4.17 35.03
C ALA A 581 -9.54 4.57 35.92
N VAL A 582 -8.38 3.95 35.69
CA VAL A 582 -7.07 4.38 36.20
C VAL A 582 -6.21 4.79 35.01
N HIS A 583 -5.63 5.98 35.04
CA HIS A 583 -4.81 6.52 33.95
C HIS A 583 -3.38 6.78 34.41
N PHE A 584 -2.43 6.57 33.49
CA PHE A 584 -1.00 6.64 33.71
C PHE A 584 -0.29 7.44 32.62
N VAL A 585 0.76 8.17 33.00
CA VAL A 585 1.76 8.71 32.07
C VAL A 585 3.13 8.17 32.48
N VAL A 586 3.86 7.59 31.53
CA VAL A 586 5.25 7.14 31.72
C VAL A 586 6.16 8.06 30.90
N TYR A 587 6.88 8.93 31.58
CA TYR A 587 7.68 9.98 30.95
C TYR A 587 9.01 9.44 30.39
N GLY A 588 9.41 9.91 29.21
CA GLY A 588 10.70 9.63 28.58
C GLY A 588 10.89 8.23 27.95
N ILE A 589 9.97 7.29 28.16
CA ILE A 589 10.14 5.88 27.74
C ILE A 589 10.27 5.70 26.22
N LEU A 590 9.73 6.62 25.43
CA LEU A 590 9.78 6.60 23.95
C LEU A 590 11.00 7.34 23.36
N GLY A 591 11.87 7.91 24.19
CA GLY A 591 13.11 8.56 23.73
C GLY A 591 12.89 9.94 23.11
N ARG A 592 12.95 10.06 21.78
CA ARG A 592 13.01 11.36 21.08
C ARG A 592 11.75 11.77 20.31
N GLY A 593 10.60 11.13 20.53
CA GLY A 593 9.31 11.61 20.02
C GLY A 593 8.38 10.52 19.50
N PRO A 594 7.30 10.92 18.78
CA PRO A 594 6.27 10.02 18.25
C PRO A 594 6.73 9.20 17.03
N ASP A 595 8.05 8.99 16.86
CA ASP A 595 8.59 8.25 15.73
C ASP A 595 8.26 6.75 15.85
N PRO A 596 7.44 6.16 14.96
CA PRO A 596 7.04 4.75 15.05
C PRO A 596 8.23 3.78 14.96
N ARG A 597 9.37 4.24 14.44
CA ARG A 597 10.61 3.45 14.33
C ARG A 597 11.35 3.36 15.67
N GLN A 598 11.23 4.39 16.52
CA GLN A 598 11.80 4.38 17.88
C GLN A 598 10.93 3.62 18.90
N ARG A 599 9.61 3.45 18.65
CA ARG A 599 8.68 2.76 19.58
C ARG A 599 9.24 1.41 20.05
N ARG A 600 9.57 1.34 21.35
CA ARG A 600 9.98 0.12 22.07
C ARG A 600 8.75 -0.72 22.38
N SER A 601 8.75 -1.98 21.94
CA SER A 601 7.73 -2.97 22.32
C SER A 601 8.42 -4.29 22.70
N LYS A 602 8.69 -4.47 24.00
CA LYS A 602 9.31 -5.69 24.56
C LYS A 602 8.51 -6.28 25.73
N VAL A 603 7.19 -6.45 25.54
CA VAL A 603 6.37 -7.22 26.49
C VAL A 603 6.77 -8.69 26.43
N SER A 604 7.67 -9.09 27.31
CA SER A 604 8.12 -10.49 27.46
C SER A 604 7.12 -11.27 28.32
N SER A 605 6.30 -12.10 27.69
CA SER A 605 5.45 -13.07 28.40
C SER A 605 6.28 -14.26 28.88
N ARG A 606 6.63 -14.25 30.17
CA ARG A 606 7.28 -15.39 30.84
C ARG A 606 6.29 -16.55 31.03
N ASN A 607 6.21 -17.46 30.07
CA ASN A 607 5.52 -18.73 30.28
C ASN A 607 6.32 -19.61 31.26
N SER A 608 5.67 -20.03 32.33
CA SER A 608 6.14 -21.11 33.21
C SER A 608 5.89 -22.48 32.58
N THR A 609 6.69 -23.48 32.96
CA THR A 609 6.62 -24.85 32.44
C THR A 609 5.50 -25.65 33.09
N VAL A 610 4.65 -26.31 32.28
CA VAL A 610 3.74 -27.39 32.71
C VAL A 610 3.75 -28.49 31.63
N ASP A 611 3.73 -29.75 32.07
CA ASP A 611 3.86 -30.94 31.23
C ASP A 611 2.59 -31.32 30.44
N SER A 612 2.75 -32.25 29.50
CA SER A 612 1.72 -32.75 28.58
C SER A 612 0.70 -33.71 29.22
N ILE A 613 -0.57 -33.60 28.81
CA ILE A 613 -1.58 -34.67 28.88
C ILE A 613 -2.28 -34.77 27.51
N GLU A 614 -2.60 -35.99 27.10
CA GLU A 614 -3.11 -36.34 25.77
C GLU A 614 -4.65 -36.24 25.65
N ALA A 615 -5.16 -36.07 24.41
CA ALA A 615 -6.55 -36.32 24.04
C ALA A 615 -6.66 -36.61 22.52
N GLU A 616 -7.67 -37.38 22.10
CA GLU A 616 -7.70 -38.09 20.81
C GLU A 616 -8.57 -37.44 19.71
N SER A 617 -8.40 -37.97 18.49
CA SER A 617 -9.06 -37.75 17.18
C SER A 617 -10.59 -37.57 17.12
N PHE A 618 -11.10 -37.02 15.99
CA PHE A 618 -11.97 -37.76 15.04
C PHE A 618 -12.06 -37.08 13.64
N GLU A 619 -12.68 -37.75 12.65
CA GLU A 619 -12.52 -37.52 11.18
C GLU A 619 -13.80 -37.07 10.41
N GLY A 620 -13.64 -36.70 9.11
CA GLY A 620 -14.71 -36.57 8.09
C GLY A 620 -14.66 -35.24 7.30
N ALA A 621 -14.40 -35.09 5.98
CA ALA A 621 -14.47 -35.91 4.74
C ALA A 621 -15.89 -36.02 4.10
N ASN A 622 -16.13 -35.91 2.77
CA ASN A 622 -15.41 -35.28 1.63
C ASN A 622 -16.39 -35.06 0.41
N ALA A 623 -15.93 -34.65 -0.79
CA ALA A 623 -16.76 -34.13 -1.92
C ALA A 623 -16.75 -34.95 -3.27
N SER A 624 -17.06 -34.31 -4.43
CA SER A 624 -17.12 -34.79 -5.87
C SER A 624 -18.47 -35.36 -6.39
N SER A 625 -18.77 -35.63 -7.68
CA SER A 625 -18.05 -35.88 -8.98
C SER A 625 -19.03 -35.85 -10.22
N THR A 626 -18.78 -35.90 -11.56
CA THR A 626 -17.67 -35.56 -12.55
C THR A 626 -18.13 -35.72 -14.05
N PHE A 627 -17.67 -34.84 -14.98
CA PHE A 627 -17.42 -35.04 -16.46
C PHE A 627 -18.66 -35.32 -17.39
N ASP A 628 -18.69 -35.51 -18.74
CA ASP A 628 -17.76 -35.74 -19.91
C ASP A 628 -18.55 -35.57 -21.28
N SER A 629 -18.12 -35.58 -22.58
CA SER A 629 -16.85 -35.41 -23.37
C SER A 629 -17.05 -35.17 -24.92
N VAL A 630 -16.26 -34.25 -25.52
CA VAL A 630 -15.50 -34.13 -26.83
C VAL A 630 -15.90 -34.78 -28.21
N ILE A 631 -15.31 -34.25 -29.33
CA ILE A 631 -14.94 -34.84 -30.68
C ILE A 631 -15.85 -34.53 -31.94
N VAL A 632 -15.38 -34.39 -33.23
CA VAL A 632 -14.20 -33.72 -33.90
C VAL A 632 -14.32 -33.69 -35.48
N GLN A 633 -13.66 -32.73 -36.20
CA GLN A 633 -13.33 -32.68 -37.69
C GLN A 633 -14.51 -32.65 -38.73
N THR A 634 -14.45 -32.31 -40.05
CA THR A 634 -13.55 -31.65 -41.09
C THR A 634 -14.43 -31.25 -42.32
N GLY A 635 -14.06 -30.54 -43.42
CA GLY A 635 -12.82 -29.88 -43.91
C GLY A 635 -12.84 -29.55 -45.45
N THR A 636 -11.82 -28.82 -45.98
CA THR A 636 -11.52 -28.44 -47.41
C THR A 636 -12.28 -27.27 -48.12
N HIS A 637 -11.54 -26.52 -48.97
CA HIS A 637 -11.91 -25.31 -49.74
C HIS A 637 -11.40 -25.44 -51.21
N PRO A 638 -11.94 -24.70 -52.21
CA PRO A 638 -11.20 -23.50 -52.68
C PRO A 638 -12.01 -22.33 -53.32
N GLN A 639 -11.48 -21.12 -53.09
CA GLN A 639 -11.40 -19.95 -54.00
C GLN A 639 -12.64 -19.15 -54.50
N LEU A 640 -12.60 -17.86 -54.09
CA LEU A 640 -12.61 -16.61 -54.89
C LEU A 640 -13.87 -15.72 -55.00
N HIS A 641 -13.60 -14.44 -54.65
CA HIS A 641 -14.33 -13.19 -54.83
C HIS A 641 -15.56 -12.86 -53.95
N VAL A 642 -15.60 -11.57 -53.57
CA VAL A 642 -16.65 -10.84 -52.81
C VAL A 642 -16.83 -11.26 -51.33
N GLN A 643 -15.86 -10.89 -50.48
CA GLN A 643 -16.09 -10.78 -49.01
C GLN A 643 -15.03 -9.95 -48.25
N ALA A 644 -13.78 -9.92 -48.72
CA ALA A 644 -12.63 -9.29 -48.03
C ALA A 644 -12.72 -7.76 -47.77
N HIS A 645 -13.80 -7.09 -48.17
CA HIS A 645 -14.02 -5.67 -47.87
C HIS A 645 -14.78 -5.43 -46.57
N ASP A 646 -15.57 -6.41 -46.10
CA ASP A 646 -16.38 -6.29 -44.88
C ASP A 646 -15.56 -6.65 -43.62
N GLU A 647 -14.64 -7.63 -43.71
CA GLU A 647 -13.82 -8.07 -42.58
C GLU A 647 -12.85 -7.00 -42.06
N PHE A 648 -12.32 -6.12 -42.93
CA PHE A 648 -11.46 -5.02 -42.50
C PHE A 648 -12.22 -3.97 -41.68
N HIS A 649 -13.50 -3.74 -41.98
CA HIS A 649 -14.30 -2.73 -41.27
C HIS A 649 -14.68 -3.14 -39.83
N SER A 650 -14.60 -4.42 -39.44
CA SER A 650 -14.81 -4.81 -38.03
C SER A 650 -13.63 -4.48 -37.10
N PHE A 651 -12.43 -4.21 -37.63
CA PHE A 651 -11.22 -3.97 -36.81
C PHE A 651 -10.77 -2.51 -36.73
N THR A 652 -11.34 -1.60 -37.54
CA THR A 652 -11.04 -0.16 -37.50
C THR A 652 -12.31 0.68 -37.40
N GLU A 653 -12.67 1.04 -36.16
CA GLU A 653 -13.73 1.97 -35.74
C GLU A 653 -15.14 1.77 -36.34
N SER A 654 -16.08 1.36 -35.49
CA SER A 654 -17.52 1.39 -35.78
C SER A 654 -17.97 2.81 -36.14
N SER A 655 -18.49 3.00 -37.36
CA SER A 655 -18.86 4.33 -37.87
C SER A 655 -19.94 5.02 -37.01
N PRO A 656 -19.82 6.34 -36.74
CA PRO A 656 -20.75 7.06 -35.88
C PRO A 656 -22.08 7.39 -36.59
N GLY A 657 -23.03 6.45 -36.56
CA GLY A 657 -24.45 6.78 -36.75
C GLY A 657 -25.32 5.76 -37.49
N GLN A 658 -25.94 4.84 -36.73
CA GLN A 658 -27.27 4.31 -37.05
C GLN A 658 -28.08 4.09 -35.78
N THR A 659 -29.19 4.82 -35.62
CA THR A 659 -30.07 4.72 -34.45
C THR A 659 -31.11 3.62 -34.67
N LEU A 660 -30.75 2.37 -34.35
CA LEU A 660 -31.69 1.25 -34.39
C LEU A 660 -32.67 1.31 -33.21
N THR A 661 -33.93 1.63 -33.52
CA THR A 661 -35.04 1.61 -32.56
C THR A 661 -35.63 0.20 -32.47
N ALA A 662 -35.11 -0.63 -31.58
CA ALA A 662 -35.63 -1.96 -31.30
C ALA A 662 -36.47 -1.96 -30.01
N THR A 663 -37.77 -2.25 -30.14
CA THR A 663 -38.63 -2.61 -29.02
C THR A 663 -38.82 -4.11 -29.05
N ASP A 664 -38.19 -4.85 -28.13
CA ASP A 664 -38.67 -6.20 -27.79
C ASP A 664 -38.18 -6.67 -26.42
N ALA A 665 -38.83 -7.70 -25.88
CA ALA A 665 -38.60 -8.18 -24.51
C ALA A 665 -37.92 -9.56 -24.49
N SER A 666 -36.71 -9.60 -23.93
CA SER A 666 -35.95 -10.84 -23.63
C SER A 666 -35.22 -10.68 -22.28
N PRO A 667 -34.94 -11.77 -21.52
CA PRO A 667 -34.11 -11.70 -20.31
C PRO A 667 -32.73 -11.07 -20.57
N ARG A 668 -32.21 -10.35 -19.56
CA ARG A 668 -30.98 -9.56 -19.65
C ARG A 668 -29.73 -10.40 -19.35
N ASP A 669 -29.22 -11.11 -20.35
CA ASP A 669 -27.91 -11.79 -20.31
C ASP A 669 -26.95 -11.31 -21.42
N THR A 670 -27.03 -10.02 -21.80
CA THR A 670 -26.22 -9.44 -22.88
C THR A 670 -24.77 -9.18 -22.46
N ILE A 671 -23.94 -10.20 -22.62
CA ILE A 671 -22.48 -10.09 -22.72
C ILE A 671 -22.13 -9.10 -23.86
N VAL A 672 -21.16 -8.21 -23.60
CA VAL A 672 -20.42 -7.33 -24.54
C VAL A 672 -21.13 -6.94 -25.85
N GLY A 673 -21.55 -5.68 -25.96
CA GLY A 673 -21.84 -5.05 -27.26
C GLY A 673 -20.66 -4.20 -27.75
N SER A 674 -20.56 -4.01 -29.06
CA SER A 674 -19.43 -3.42 -29.80
C SER A 674 -18.99 -1.98 -29.43
N ASN A 675 -19.77 -1.23 -28.65
CA ASN A 675 -19.59 0.22 -28.49
C ASN A 675 -18.52 0.68 -27.46
N GLY A 676 -17.78 -0.23 -26.84
CA GLY A 676 -16.69 0.12 -25.89
C GLY A 676 -17.17 0.62 -24.52
N ASP A 677 -18.21 -0.02 -23.97
CA ASP A 677 -18.72 0.24 -22.62
C ASP A 677 -18.28 -0.84 -21.63
N MET A 678 -18.04 -0.47 -20.36
CA MET A 678 -17.98 -1.46 -19.28
C MET A 678 -19.38 -2.07 -19.08
N ARG A 679 -19.51 -3.37 -19.37
CA ARG A 679 -20.81 -4.08 -19.34
C ARG A 679 -20.80 -5.38 -18.53
N TYR A 680 -19.65 -5.94 -18.16
CA TYR A 680 -19.63 -7.22 -17.45
C TYR A 680 -19.92 -7.07 -15.95
N PHE A 681 -21.20 -7.14 -15.60
CA PHE A 681 -21.67 -7.47 -14.26
C PHE A 681 -22.22 -8.89 -14.30
N GLY A 682 -21.40 -9.89 -13.95
CA GLY A 682 -21.78 -11.31 -14.05
C GLY A 682 -23.04 -11.65 -13.22
N PRO A 683 -23.75 -12.76 -13.51
CA PRO A 683 -25.01 -13.12 -12.86
C PRO A 683 -25.05 -13.08 -11.31
N PRO A 684 -23.96 -13.39 -10.57
CA PRO A 684 -23.95 -13.27 -9.10
C PRO A 684 -23.88 -11.81 -8.58
N SER A 685 -23.71 -10.81 -9.44
CA SER A 685 -23.52 -9.42 -9.02
C SER A 685 -24.82 -8.77 -8.57
N GLY A 686 -24.83 -8.19 -7.37
CA GLY A 686 -25.94 -7.35 -6.89
C GLY A 686 -26.27 -6.16 -7.80
N ILE A 687 -25.30 -5.70 -8.61
CA ILE A 687 -25.50 -4.64 -9.61
C ILE A 687 -26.37 -5.14 -10.78
N SER A 688 -26.25 -6.43 -11.15
CA SER A 688 -27.13 -7.04 -12.16
C SER A 688 -28.59 -6.92 -11.75
N LEU A 689 -28.91 -7.22 -10.48
CA LEU A 689 -30.26 -7.08 -9.91
C LEU A 689 -30.80 -5.65 -10.08
N VAL A 690 -30.02 -4.63 -9.73
CA VAL A 690 -30.41 -3.20 -9.84
C VAL A 690 -30.54 -2.75 -11.30
N SER A 691 -29.72 -3.29 -12.21
CA SER A 691 -29.77 -3.00 -13.64
C SER A 691 -31.09 -3.45 -14.30
N THR A 692 -31.77 -4.46 -13.72
CA THR A 692 -33.04 -4.98 -14.26
C THR A 692 -34.22 -4.05 -13.97
N THR A 693 -34.20 -3.34 -12.84
CA THR A 693 -35.38 -2.70 -12.23
C THR A 693 -35.61 -1.22 -12.54
N THR A 694 -34.67 -0.51 -13.19
CA THR A 694 -34.73 0.95 -13.36
C THR A 694 -35.11 1.38 -14.80
N PRO A 695 -36.24 2.09 -15.00
CA PRO A 695 -36.54 2.73 -16.28
C PRO A 695 -35.70 4.01 -16.45
N ARG A 696 -34.95 4.13 -17.55
CA ARG A 696 -34.22 5.37 -17.90
C ARG A 696 -35.21 6.52 -18.14
N LYS A 697 -35.27 7.49 -17.21
CA LYS A 697 -35.83 8.82 -17.49
C LYS A 697 -34.78 9.69 -18.16
N SER A 698 -35.13 10.32 -19.28
CA SER A 698 -34.30 11.30 -19.98
C SER A 698 -34.25 12.63 -19.21
N GLY A 699 -33.06 13.22 -19.03
CA GLY A 699 -32.95 14.63 -18.64
C GLY A 699 -31.98 15.00 -17.51
N GLN A 700 -30.87 14.29 -17.32
CA GLN A 700 -29.71 14.74 -16.53
C GLN A 700 -28.44 14.02 -17.00
N HIS A 701 -27.25 14.56 -16.68
CA HIS A 701 -25.95 14.08 -17.20
C HIS A 701 -25.48 12.75 -16.57
N THR A 702 -26.19 11.66 -16.80
CA THR A 702 -25.57 10.33 -16.77
C THR A 702 -24.59 10.23 -17.95
N PRO A 703 -23.33 9.81 -17.76
CA PRO A 703 -22.43 9.52 -18.87
C PRO A 703 -23.06 8.50 -19.82
N GLU A 704 -22.88 8.69 -21.13
CA GLU A 704 -23.35 7.71 -22.14
C GLU A 704 -22.68 6.35 -21.93
N SER A 705 -21.46 6.36 -21.37
CA SER A 705 -20.73 5.18 -20.92
C SER A 705 -19.89 5.46 -19.69
N TRP A 706 -19.76 4.48 -18.79
CA TRP A 706 -18.85 4.54 -17.65
C TRP A 706 -17.38 4.67 -18.07
N SER A 707 -16.99 4.14 -19.23
CA SER A 707 -15.62 4.21 -19.76
C SER A 707 -15.20 5.62 -20.20
N LYS A 708 -16.17 6.50 -20.45
CA LYS A 708 -15.96 7.89 -20.88
C LYS A 708 -16.03 8.90 -19.73
N TRP A 709 -16.26 8.46 -18.49
CA TRP A 709 -16.34 9.37 -17.35
C TRP A 709 -14.98 9.59 -16.69
N THR A 710 -14.45 10.79 -16.85
CA THR A 710 -13.32 11.32 -16.08
C THR A 710 -13.73 12.60 -15.37
N HIS A 711 -13.25 12.79 -14.14
CA HIS A 711 -13.44 14.05 -13.43
C HIS A 711 -12.45 15.09 -13.96
N PRO A 712 -12.85 16.35 -14.26
CA PRO A 712 -11.94 17.34 -14.86
C PRO A 712 -10.61 17.54 -14.13
N SER A 713 -10.59 17.51 -12.78
CA SER A 713 -9.35 17.60 -11.98
C SER A 713 -8.34 16.46 -12.24
N ILE A 714 -8.75 15.30 -12.75
CA ILE A 714 -7.85 14.19 -13.12
C ILE A 714 -7.60 14.08 -14.64
N GLU A 715 -8.30 14.86 -15.46
CA GLU A 715 -8.08 14.88 -16.92
C GLU A 715 -6.60 15.13 -17.30
N PRO A 716 -5.84 16.03 -16.61
CA PRO A 716 -4.42 16.22 -16.89
C PRO A 716 -3.54 14.98 -16.65
N LEU A 717 -3.95 14.03 -15.82
CA LEU A 717 -3.20 12.78 -15.55
C LEU A 717 -3.21 11.82 -16.74
N PHE A 718 -4.08 12.07 -17.73
CA PHE A 718 -4.18 11.33 -18.98
C PHE A 718 -3.54 12.09 -20.16
N THR A 719 -2.78 13.15 -19.87
CA THR A 719 -2.04 13.87 -20.92
C THR A 719 -0.91 12.98 -21.45
N LYS A 720 -1.01 12.57 -22.72
CA LYS A 720 -0.02 11.79 -23.47
C LYS A 720 1.40 12.36 -23.32
N GLN A 721 2.24 11.71 -22.51
CA GLN A 721 3.65 12.07 -22.37
C GLN A 721 4.50 11.39 -23.45
N VAL A 722 5.45 12.13 -24.01
CA VAL A 722 6.35 11.66 -25.08
C VAL A 722 7.79 11.86 -24.63
N MET A 723 8.38 10.82 -24.04
CA MET A 723 9.78 10.78 -23.63
C MET A 723 10.72 10.67 -24.84
N LYS A 724 10.27 9.95 -25.87
CA LYS A 724 10.96 9.76 -27.14
C LYS A 724 10.01 9.99 -28.32
N PRO A 725 10.33 10.86 -29.29
CA PRO A 725 9.56 10.91 -30.53
C PRO A 725 9.57 9.55 -31.25
N LEU A 726 8.47 9.23 -31.94
CA LEU A 726 8.45 8.06 -32.82
C LEU A 726 9.56 8.19 -33.88
N PRO A 727 10.19 7.09 -34.32
CA PRO A 727 11.26 7.15 -35.31
C PRO A 727 10.72 7.47 -36.72
N SER A 728 11.57 7.49 -37.75
CA SER A 728 11.12 7.70 -39.13
C SER A 728 10.17 6.57 -39.59
N TRP A 729 9.36 6.80 -40.63
CA TRP A 729 8.48 5.77 -41.19
C TRP A 729 9.25 4.48 -41.53
N THR A 730 10.37 4.60 -42.24
CA THR A 730 11.23 3.47 -42.63
C THR A 730 11.69 2.67 -41.42
N GLU A 731 12.07 3.36 -40.35
CA GLU A 731 12.60 2.76 -39.13
C GLU A 731 11.50 2.10 -38.29
N ALA A 732 10.35 2.76 -38.13
CA ALA A 732 9.19 2.19 -37.45
C ALA A 732 8.63 0.97 -38.19
N PHE A 733 8.53 1.04 -39.52
CA PHE A 733 8.11 -0.07 -40.36
C PHE A 733 9.08 -1.26 -40.24
N SER A 734 10.39 -0.99 -40.18
CA SER A 734 11.43 -2.00 -39.97
C SER A 734 11.28 -2.70 -38.61
N LEU A 735 11.24 -1.94 -37.51
CA LEU A 735 11.06 -2.47 -36.15
C LEU A 735 9.75 -3.24 -35.97
N VAL A 736 8.63 -2.73 -36.50
CA VAL A 736 7.33 -3.43 -36.42
C VAL A 736 7.34 -4.71 -37.27
N SER A 737 8.01 -4.72 -38.42
CA SER A 737 8.17 -5.92 -39.25
C SER A 737 9.00 -7.00 -38.53
N GLU A 738 10.08 -6.63 -37.85
CA GLU A 738 10.89 -7.57 -37.05
C GLU A 738 10.11 -8.18 -35.88
N PHE A 739 9.27 -7.39 -35.20
CA PHE A 739 8.36 -7.90 -34.17
C PHE A 739 7.40 -8.97 -34.74
N PHE A 740 6.77 -8.69 -35.89
CA PHE A 740 5.87 -9.65 -36.52
C PHE A 740 6.59 -10.86 -37.14
N ALA A 741 7.87 -10.73 -37.53
CA ALA A 741 8.67 -11.83 -38.06
C ALA A 741 9.21 -12.80 -36.98
N HIS A 742 9.28 -12.37 -35.70
CA HIS A 742 10.03 -13.12 -34.68
C HIS A 742 9.39 -13.25 -33.30
N GLU A 743 8.63 -12.26 -32.84
CA GLU A 743 8.00 -12.28 -31.51
C GLU A 743 6.54 -12.72 -31.59
N HIS A 744 5.84 -12.37 -32.68
CA HIS A 744 4.42 -12.68 -32.88
C HIS A 744 4.09 -14.19 -32.83
N GLN A 745 4.98 -15.04 -33.34
CA GLN A 745 4.88 -16.52 -33.25
C GLN A 745 4.90 -17.06 -31.81
N VAL A 746 5.43 -16.28 -30.86
CA VAL A 746 5.54 -16.61 -29.43
C VAL A 746 4.51 -15.85 -28.59
N PHE A 747 4.02 -14.72 -29.12
CA PHE A 747 3.11 -13.78 -28.50
C PHE A 747 2.11 -13.24 -29.55
N PRO A 748 1.06 -14.03 -29.90
CA PRO A 748 0.09 -13.68 -30.95
C PRO A 748 -0.95 -12.63 -30.48
N CYS A 749 -0.47 -11.53 -29.90
CA CYS A 749 -1.29 -10.54 -29.22
C CYS A 749 -1.95 -9.51 -30.15
N PHE A 750 -1.51 -9.39 -31.41
CA PHE A 750 -2.03 -8.42 -32.38
C PHE A 750 -2.32 -9.09 -33.74
N ASN A 751 -3.34 -8.63 -34.47
CA ASN A 751 -3.50 -8.99 -35.88
C ASN A 751 -2.53 -8.16 -36.74
N ALA A 752 -1.60 -8.80 -37.44
CA ALA A 752 -0.52 -8.11 -38.15
C ALA A 752 -1.01 -7.15 -39.28
N PRO A 753 -1.96 -7.55 -40.16
CA PRO A 753 -2.53 -6.64 -41.16
C PRO A 753 -3.19 -5.38 -40.56
N ALA A 754 -3.99 -5.53 -39.49
CA ALA A 754 -4.64 -4.41 -38.83
C ALA A 754 -3.61 -3.48 -38.15
N PHE A 755 -2.60 -4.04 -37.48
CA PHE A 755 -1.53 -3.25 -36.85
C PHE A 755 -0.71 -2.45 -37.87
N MET A 756 -0.38 -3.06 -39.02
CA MET A 756 0.32 -2.37 -40.11
C MET A 756 -0.55 -1.29 -40.78
N CYS A 757 -1.88 -1.48 -40.82
CA CYS A 757 -2.80 -0.44 -41.27
C CYS A 757 -2.79 0.76 -40.31
N LEU A 758 -2.92 0.53 -39.00
CA LEU A 758 -2.83 1.57 -37.97
C LEU A 758 -1.47 2.29 -37.98
N LEU A 759 -0.37 1.56 -38.23
CA LEU A 759 0.95 2.17 -38.42
C LEU A 759 0.98 3.12 -39.62
N GLY A 760 0.42 2.71 -40.77
CA GLY A 760 0.25 3.56 -41.95
C GLY A 760 -0.55 4.83 -41.62
N GLN A 761 -1.69 4.67 -40.94
CA GLN A 761 -2.53 5.78 -40.50
C GLN A 761 -1.81 6.73 -39.53
N GLN A 762 -0.98 6.19 -38.63
CA GLN A 762 -0.22 6.97 -37.64
C GLN A 762 0.81 7.90 -38.30
N TYR A 763 1.42 7.47 -39.41
CA TYR A 763 2.41 8.26 -40.15
C TYR A 763 1.82 9.13 -41.26
N SER A 764 0.61 8.83 -41.76
CA SER A 764 -0.15 9.74 -42.63
C SER A 764 -0.97 10.80 -41.86
N GLY A 765 -0.99 10.74 -40.53
CA GLY A 765 -1.77 11.67 -39.69
C GLY A 765 -3.29 11.44 -39.74
N THR A 766 -3.72 10.23 -40.10
CA THR A 766 -5.14 9.84 -40.21
C THR A 766 -5.59 8.88 -39.11
N CYS A 767 -4.69 8.41 -38.25
CA CYS A 767 -5.04 7.59 -37.09
C CYS A 767 -5.71 8.44 -36.00
N THR A 768 -6.80 7.94 -35.41
CA THR A 768 -7.41 8.51 -34.22
C THR A 768 -6.51 8.29 -33.00
N GLU A 769 -6.45 9.26 -32.08
CA GLU A 769 -5.61 9.13 -30.88
C GLU A 769 -6.24 8.17 -29.86
N SER A 770 -5.79 6.91 -29.90
CA SER A 770 -6.13 5.89 -28.90
C SER A 770 -4.96 5.64 -27.94
N PRO A 771 -5.17 5.72 -26.60
CA PRO A 771 -4.14 5.40 -25.61
C PRO A 771 -3.63 3.95 -25.74
N ALA A 772 -4.55 3.02 -26.02
CA ALA A 772 -4.22 1.62 -26.24
C ALA A 772 -3.33 1.42 -27.48
N TRP A 773 -3.59 2.15 -28.56
CA TRP A 773 -2.72 2.15 -29.74
C TRP A 773 -1.33 2.73 -29.41
N TRP A 774 -1.26 3.88 -28.73
CA TRP A 774 0.01 4.51 -28.36
C TRP A 774 0.90 3.60 -27.51
N VAL A 775 0.32 2.94 -26.50
CA VAL A 775 1.04 1.98 -25.64
C VAL A 775 1.44 0.74 -26.44
N SER A 776 0.58 0.21 -27.30
CA SER A 776 0.88 -0.97 -28.15
C SER A 776 2.03 -0.70 -29.11
N LEU A 777 1.99 0.42 -29.85
CA LEU A 777 3.03 0.82 -30.80
C LEU A 777 4.39 0.98 -30.09
N ASN A 778 4.44 1.74 -28.99
CA ASN A 778 5.68 1.95 -28.27
C ASN A 778 6.21 0.67 -27.60
N SER A 779 5.33 -0.25 -27.18
CA SER A 779 5.75 -1.56 -26.67
C SER A 779 6.38 -2.42 -27.78
N VAL A 780 5.77 -2.48 -28.97
CA VAL A 780 6.31 -3.20 -30.13
C VAL A 780 7.67 -2.64 -30.55
N LEU A 781 7.81 -1.31 -30.64
CA LEU A 781 9.09 -0.65 -30.92
C LEU A 781 10.14 -0.98 -29.83
N ALA A 782 9.77 -0.98 -28.55
CA ALA A 782 10.67 -1.31 -27.45
C ALA A 782 11.15 -2.77 -27.50
N ILE A 783 10.27 -3.73 -27.79
CA ILE A 783 10.60 -5.16 -27.86
C ILE A 783 11.55 -5.43 -29.03
N ALA A 784 11.23 -4.95 -30.24
CA ALA A 784 12.09 -5.12 -31.41
C ALA A 784 13.45 -4.42 -31.22
N GLN A 785 13.46 -3.20 -30.68
CA GLN A 785 14.68 -2.46 -30.42
C GLN A 785 15.57 -3.12 -29.36
N ARG A 786 15.00 -3.75 -28.33
CA ARG A 786 15.79 -4.55 -27.36
C ARG A 786 16.40 -5.77 -28.04
N ARG A 787 15.65 -6.49 -28.86
CA ARG A 787 16.17 -7.65 -29.61
C ARG A 787 17.36 -7.28 -30.50
N ARG A 788 17.33 -6.09 -31.13
CA ARG A 788 18.49 -5.52 -31.85
C ARG A 788 19.65 -5.17 -30.92
N ALA A 789 19.38 -4.58 -29.75
CA ALA A 789 20.40 -4.27 -28.74
C ALA A 789 21.11 -5.53 -28.22
N GLU A 790 20.36 -6.60 -27.97
CA GLU A 790 20.86 -7.92 -27.57
C GLU A 790 21.75 -8.53 -28.65
N ALA A 791 21.30 -8.53 -29.92
CA ALA A 791 22.05 -9.07 -31.05
C ALA A 791 23.31 -8.25 -31.41
N ALA A 792 23.26 -6.91 -31.27
CA ALA A 792 24.37 -6.00 -31.56
C ALA A 792 25.29 -5.73 -30.35
N GLN A 793 24.90 -6.17 -29.14
CA GLN A 793 25.56 -5.90 -27.87
C GLN A 793 25.81 -4.39 -27.61
N SER A 794 24.87 -3.53 -28.00
CA SER A 794 24.96 -2.06 -27.88
C SER A 794 24.08 -1.53 -26.74
N ALA A 795 24.71 -0.84 -25.80
CA ALA A 795 24.02 -0.15 -24.70
C ALA A 795 23.18 1.03 -25.20
N GLU A 796 23.63 1.72 -26.25
CA GLU A 796 22.91 2.84 -26.89
C GLU A 796 21.62 2.36 -27.55
N ALA A 797 21.63 1.14 -28.10
CA ALA A 797 20.45 0.46 -28.61
C ALA A 797 19.51 0.01 -27.49
N GLU A 798 20.02 -0.37 -26.32
CA GLU A 798 19.22 -0.73 -25.14
C GLU A 798 18.54 0.51 -24.52
N ASP A 799 19.26 1.61 -24.35
CA ASP A 799 18.72 2.91 -23.91
C ASP A 799 17.58 3.39 -24.85
N LEU A 800 17.70 3.13 -26.15
CA LEU A 800 16.64 3.42 -27.11
C LEU A 800 15.41 2.51 -26.92
N ALA A 801 15.60 1.23 -26.58
CA ALA A 801 14.50 0.33 -26.22
C ALA A 801 13.78 0.79 -24.94
N TRP A 802 14.54 1.13 -23.89
CA TRP A 802 13.99 1.70 -22.66
C TRP A 802 13.30 3.05 -22.87
N SER A 803 13.76 3.85 -23.83
CA SER A 803 13.10 5.10 -24.23
C SER A 803 11.70 4.87 -24.81
N TYR A 804 11.52 3.84 -25.65
CA TYR A 804 10.19 3.45 -26.15
C TYR A 804 9.34 2.78 -25.06
N ALA A 805 9.93 1.93 -24.21
CA ALA A 805 9.23 1.35 -23.06
C ALA A 805 8.71 2.42 -22.09
N SER A 806 9.43 3.54 -21.95
CA SER A 806 9.01 4.69 -21.14
C SER A 806 7.79 5.42 -21.71
N ASN A 807 7.70 5.60 -23.04
CA ASN A 807 6.49 6.10 -23.70
C ASN A 807 5.28 5.19 -23.46
N ALA A 808 5.50 3.87 -23.55
CA ALA A 808 4.44 2.89 -23.32
C ALA A 808 3.97 2.90 -21.86
N LEU A 809 4.89 2.89 -20.89
CA LEU A 809 4.58 2.99 -19.46
C LEU A 809 3.77 4.24 -19.13
N ALA A 810 4.14 5.41 -19.66
CA ALA A 810 3.43 6.66 -19.40
C ALA A 810 1.96 6.63 -19.86
N GLY A 811 1.64 5.88 -20.92
CA GLY A 811 0.26 5.68 -21.38
C GLY A 811 -0.54 4.61 -20.62
N THR A 812 0.09 3.78 -19.78
CA THR A 812 -0.63 2.67 -19.11
C THR A 812 -1.74 3.12 -18.17
N TRP A 813 -1.59 4.26 -17.49
CA TRP A 813 -2.61 4.80 -16.59
C TRP A 813 -3.91 5.16 -17.31
N ASP A 814 -3.79 5.76 -18.50
CA ASP A 814 -4.90 6.08 -19.39
C ASP A 814 -5.59 4.80 -19.90
N VAL A 815 -4.80 3.82 -20.35
CA VAL A 815 -5.30 2.49 -20.74
C VAL A 815 -6.08 1.80 -19.61
N LEU A 816 -5.61 1.89 -18.36
CA LEU A 816 -6.25 1.26 -17.19
C LEU A 816 -7.55 1.95 -16.76
N MET A 817 -7.65 3.27 -16.92
CA MET A 817 -8.74 4.07 -16.35
C MET A 817 -9.83 4.46 -17.37
N ARG A 818 -9.49 4.53 -18.67
CA ARG A 818 -10.36 5.09 -19.73
C ARG A 818 -10.56 4.16 -20.93
N SER A 819 -9.78 3.09 -21.05
CA SER A 819 -9.78 2.22 -22.23
C SER A 819 -10.40 0.86 -21.93
N THR A 820 -11.50 0.54 -22.59
CA THR A 820 -12.34 -0.64 -22.30
C THR A 820 -12.62 -1.44 -23.57
N GLN A 821 -11.53 -1.75 -24.27
CA GLN A 821 -11.50 -2.43 -25.56
C GLN A 821 -10.52 -3.62 -25.52
N LEU A 822 -10.59 -4.50 -26.52
CA LEU A 822 -9.60 -5.58 -26.68
C LEU A 822 -8.16 -5.03 -26.77
N SER A 823 -8.00 -3.92 -27.50
CA SER A 823 -6.75 -3.16 -27.65
C SER A 823 -6.15 -2.72 -26.30
N SER A 824 -7.00 -2.42 -25.31
CA SER A 824 -6.59 -2.02 -23.97
C SER A 824 -5.88 -3.16 -23.22
N VAL A 825 -6.38 -4.40 -23.37
CA VAL A 825 -5.76 -5.60 -22.80
C VAL A 825 -4.48 -5.94 -23.58
N GLN A 826 -4.52 -5.88 -24.91
CA GLN A 826 -3.36 -6.13 -25.79
C GLN A 826 -2.18 -5.20 -25.47
N ALA A 827 -2.46 -3.92 -25.23
CA ALA A 827 -1.48 -2.90 -24.85
C ALA A 827 -0.76 -3.24 -23.53
N LEU A 828 -1.51 -3.62 -22.48
CA LEU A 828 -0.94 -3.98 -21.18
C LEU A 828 -0.11 -5.27 -21.25
N LEU A 829 -0.55 -6.25 -22.03
CA LEU A 829 0.21 -7.48 -22.27
C LEU A 829 1.50 -7.21 -23.05
N ALA A 830 1.50 -6.29 -24.02
CA ALA A 830 2.70 -5.96 -24.79
C ALA A 830 3.79 -5.32 -23.92
N ILE A 831 3.45 -4.34 -23.08
CA ILE A 831 4.43 -3.79 -22.13
C ILE A 831 4.85 -4.82 -21.06
N ALA A 832 3.97 -5.75 -20.67
CA ALA A 832 4.36 -6.87 -19.81
C ALA A 832 5.34 -7.85 -20.49
N TRP A 833 5.22 -8.06 -21.81
CA TRP A 833 6.13 -8.87 -22.63
C TRP A 833 7.49 -8.21 -22.84
N PHE A 834 7.57 -6.88 -22.81
CA PHE A 834 8.85 -6.21 -22.61
C PHE A 834 9.46 -6.64 -21.26
N PHE A 835 8.74 -6.45 -20.14
CA PHE A 835 9.31 -6.72 -18.81
C PHE A 835 9.64 -8.20 -18.50
N ILE A 836 8.99 -9.18 -19.14
CA ILE A 836 9.27 -10.60 -18.85
C ILE A 836 10.68 -11.05 -19.30
N GLY A 837 11.26 -10.35 -20.28
CA GLY A 837 12.64 -10.48 -20.74
C GLY A 837 13.64 -9.57 -20.01
N THR A 838 13.32 -9.11 -18.78
CA THR A 838 14.24 -8.34 -17.94
C THR A 838 14.54 -9.09 -16.63
N PRO A 839 15.66 -8.80 -15.93
CA PRO A 839 15.99 -9.46 -14.66
C PRO A 839 14.98 -9.25 -13.52
N ASN A 840 14.04 -8.30 -13.67
CA ASN A 840 13.04 -7.98 -12.66
C ASN A 840 11.63 -8.38 -13.14
N PRO A 841 11.05 -9.51 -12.68
CA PRO A 841 9.70 -9.92 -13.06
C PRO A 841 8.58 -9.09 -12.42
N GLN A 842 8.88 -8.22 -11.44
CA GLN A 842 7.86 -7.50 -10.67
C GLN A 842 6.93 -6.62 -11.53
N PRO A 843 7.41 -5.81 -12.50
CA PRO A 843 6.52 -4.98 -13.32
C PRO A 843 5.63 -5.85 -14.22
N SER A 844 6.19 -6.90 -14.83
CA SER A 844 5.44 -7.85 -15.67
C SER A 844 4.29 -8.50 -14.87
N PHE A 845 4.56 -8.98 -13.64
CA PHE A 845 3.54 -9.53 -12.74
C PHE A 845 2.40 -8.55 -12.44
N MET A 846 2.72 -7.27 -12.16
CA MET A 846 1.70 -6.24 -11.92
C MET A 846 0.88 -5.91 -13.18
N LEU A 847 1.55 -5.78 -14.33
CA LEU A 847 0.91 -5.45 -15.61
C LEU A 847 -0.02 -6.58 -16.09
N VAL A 848 0.39 -7.84 -15.95
CA VAL A 848 -0.44 -9.01 -16.28
C VAL A 848 -1.65 -9.11 -15.34
N GLY A 849 -1.46 -8.94 -14.03
CA GLY A 849 -2.57 -8.92 -13.08
C GLY A 849 -3.58 -7.80 -13.36
N CYS A 850 -3.14 -6.67 -13.91
CA CYS A 850 -4.04 -5.62 -14.41
C CYS A 850 -4.69 -5.98 -15.76
N ALA A 851 -3.96 -6.59 -16.70
CA ALA A 851 -4.51 -7.04 -17.98
C ALA A 851 -5.61 -8.09 -17.79
N VAL A 852 -5.43 -9.04 -16.86
CA VAL A 852 -6.44 -10.05 -16.50
C VAL A 852 -7.68 -9.39 -15.86
N ARG A 853 -7.51 -8.44 -14.92
CA ARG A 853 -8.66 -7.69 -14.38
C ARG A 853 -9.38 -6.85 -15.43
N LEU A 854 -8.67 -6.30 -16.41
CA LEU A 854 -9.29 -5.56 -17.52
C LEU A 854 -10.04 -6.52 -18.45
N ALA A 855 -9.47 -7.71 -18.74
CA ALA A 855 -10.14 -8.79 -19.46
C ALA A 855 -11.41 -9.31 -18.73
N HIS A 856 -11.42 -9.27 -17.40
CA HIS A 856 -12.64 -9.50 -16.61
C HIS A 856 -13.68 -8.39 -16.84
N SER A 857 -13.28 -7.12 -16.72
CA SER A 857 -14.17 -5.95 -16.93
C SER A 857 -14.80 -5.88 -18.33
N ILE A 858 -14.04 -6.20 -19.38
CA ILE A 858 -14.54 -6.25 -20.77
C ILE A 858 -15.13 -7.61 -21.18
N GLY A 859 -15.31 -8.54 -20.23
CA GLY A 859 -16.04 -9.79 -20.44
C GLY A 859 -15.33 -10.91 -21.22
N ILE A 860 -14.11 -10.73 -21.73
CA ILE A 860 -13.42 -11.72 -22.62
C ILE A 860 -12.90 -12.99 -21.92
N HIS A 861 -13.36 -13.25 -20.70
CA HIS A 861 -13.16 -14.49 -19.94
C HIS A 861 -14.42 -15.38 -19.95
N VAL A 862 -15.48 -14.92 -20.63
CA VAL A 862 -16.71 -15.66 -20.96
C VAL A 862 -16.92 -15.62 -22.47
N GLU A 863 -17.33 -16.73 -23.06
CA GLU A 863 -17.68 -16.77 -24.49
C GLU A 863 -18.80 -15.78 -24.84
N SER A 864 -18.62 -15.03 -25.94
CA SER A 864 -19.63 -14.07 -26.39
C SER A 864 -20.81 -14.81 -27.01
N GLN A 865 -22.02 -14.49 -26.54
CA GLN A 865 -23.27 -14.90 -27.18
C GLN A 865 -23.86 -13.79 -28.07
N ASP A 866 -23.21 -12.62 -28.19
CA ASP A 866 -23.64 -11.55 -29.11
C ASP A 866 -23.30 -11.96 -30.57
N PRO A 867 -24.31 -12.15 -31.44
CA PRO A 867 -24.11 -12.57 -32.83
C PRO A 867 -23.54 -11.47 -33.74
N SER A 868 -23.30 -10.26 -33.24
CA SER A 868 -22.60 -9.20 -33.97
C SER A 868 -21.08 -9.28 -33.91
N VAL A 869 -20.50 -10.08 -33.01
CA VAL A 869 -19.05 -10.30 -32.91
C VAL A 869 -18.60 -11.22 -34.04
N SER A 870 -17.63 -10.79 -34.85
CA SER A 870 -17.15 -11.60 -35.99
C SER A 870 -16.35 -12.82 -35.51
N PRO A 871 -16.30 -13.94 -36.28
CA PRO A 871 -15.49 -15.10 -35.90
C PRO A 871 -14.00 -14.79 -35.70
N ALA A 872 -13.47 -13.83 -36.48
CA ALA A 872 -12.10 -13.35 -36.34
C ALA A 872 -11.89 -12.56 -35.04
N GLU A 873 -12.84 -11.69 -34.67
CA GLU A 873 -12.80 -10.93 -33.42
C GLU A 873 -12.96 -11.86 -32.20
N ALA A 874 -13.87 -12.83 -32.27
CA ALA A 874 -14.05 -13.85 -31.24
C ALA A 874 -12.75 -14.66 -31.02
N ASN A 875 -12.10 -15.12 -32.10
CA ASN A 875 -10.80 -15.78 -32.01
C ASN A 875 -9.74 -14.87 -31.36
N MET A 876 -9.68 -13.59 -31.74
CA MET A 876 -8.73 -12.64 -31.14
C MET A 876 -8.98 -12.42 -29.64
N ARG A 877 -10.26 -12.35 -29.21
CA ARG A 877 -10.63 -12.27 -27.79
C ARG A 877 -10.13 -13.49 -27.00
N ARG A 878 -10.32 -14.71 -27.54
CA ARG A 878 -9.79 -15.95 -26.94
C ARG A 878 -8.26 -15.94 -26.87
N LYS A 879 -7.57 -15.58 -27.96
CA LYS A 879 -6.10 -15.49 -28.00
C LYS A 879 -5.57 -14.53 -26.94
N VAL A 880 -6.09 -13.31 -26.86
CA VAL A 880 -5.64 -12.29 -25.90
C VAL A 880 -5.89 -12.71 -24.45
N PHE A 881 -7.04 -13.32 -24.14
CA PHE A 881 -7.29 -13.87 -22.81
C PHE A 881 -6.30 -14.98 -22.44
N TRP A 882 -6.10 -15.96 -23.33
CA TRP A 882 -5.19 -17.07 -23.07
C TRP A 882 -3.70 -16.67 -23.04
N ILE A 883 -3.28 -15.63 -23.77
CA ILE A 883 -1.95 -15.00 -23.61
C ILE A 883 -1.78 -14.47 -22.18
N ALA A 884 -2.78 -13.77 -21.64
CA ALA A 884 -2.74 -13.27 -20.27
C ALA A 884 -2.59 -14.40 -19.24
N ILE A 885 -3.32 -15.52 -19.43
CA ILE A 885 -3.21 -16.71 -18.58
C ILE A 885 -1.83 -17.38 -18.71
N CYS A 886 -1.30 -17.56 -19.92
CA CYS A 886 0.02 -18.18 -20.13
C CYS A 886 1.13 -17.41 -19.40
N ILE A 887 1.13 -16.08 -19.50
CA ILE A 887 2.13 -15.22 -18.84
C ILE A 887 1.90 -15.21 -17.31
N ASP A 888 0.66 -15.15 -16.84
CA ASP A 888 0.31 -15.24 -15.42
C ASP A 888 0.84 -16.55 -14.80
N ARG A 889 0.65 -17.68 -15.48
CA ARG A 889 1.14 -18.99 -14.99
C ARG A 889 2.67 -19.12 -15.04
N GLU A 890 3.33 -18.68 -16.12
CA GLU A 890 4.79 -18.64 -16.21
C GLU A 890 5.39 -17.81 -15.07
N LEU A 891 4.86 -16.59 -14.84
CA LEU A 891 5.35 -15.69 -13.79
C LEU A 891 5.06 -16.21 -12.38
N CYS A 892 3.85 -16.71 -12.12
CA CYS A 892 3.45 -17.17 -10.80
C CYS A 892 4.23 -18.41 -10.37
N LEU A 893 4.40 -19.39 -11.27
CA LEU A 893 5.18 -20.58 -10.98
C LEU A 893 6.68 -20.28 -10.82
N ARG A 894 7.23 -19.35 -11.62
CA ARG A 894 8.62 -18.87 -11.51
C ARG A 894 8.89 -18.06 -10.24
N THR A 895 7.87 -17.51 -9.58
CA THR A 895 8.02 -16.63 -8.39
C THR A 895 7.37 -17.15 -7.11
N GLY A 896 6.72 -18.33 -7.14
CA GLY A 896 6.01 -18.91 -5.99
C GLY A 896 4.80 -18.08 -5.55
N ARG A 897 4.10 -17.43 -6.49
CA ARG A 897 2.99 -16.51 -6.24
C ARG A 897 1.63 -17.10 -6.65
N PRO A 898 0.52 -16.64 -6.05
CA PRO A 898 -0.82 -17.03 -6.49
C PRO A 898 -1.14 -16.46 -7.89
N PRO A 899 -1.60 -17.29 -8.84
CA PRO A 899 -2.16 -16.84 -10.12
C PRO A 899 -3.38 -15.94 -9.95
N CYS A 900 -3.55 -14.92 -10.81
CA CYS A 900 -4.58 -13.90 -10.60
C CYS A 900 -5.99 -14.24 -11.15
N HIS A 901 -6.14 -15.38 -11.84
CA HIS A 901 -7.43 -15.95 -12.23
C HIS A 901 -7.41 -17.47 -12.03
N ASP A 902 -8.43 -18.03 -11.38
CA ASP A 902 -8.59 -19.47 -11.24
C ASP A 902 -9.18 -20.08 -12.51
N LEU A 903 -8.47 -21.04 -13.12
CA LEU A 903 -8.95 -21.74 -14.30
C LEU A 903 -10.13 -22.68 -14.02
N SER A 904 -10.44 -22.99 -12.74
CA SER A 904 -11.70 -23.67 -12.40
C SER A 904 -12.94 -22.80 -12.63
N ALA A 905 -12.75 -21.47 -12.78
CA ALA A 905 -13.79 -20.47 -13.02
C ALA A 905 -13.65 -19.79 -14.40
N ALA A 906 -12.97 -20.42 -15.36
CA ALA A 906 -12.84 -19.94 -16.73
C ALA A 906 -14.06 -20.37 -17.58
N TYR A 907 -14.60 -19.46 -18.38
CA TYR A 907 -15.75 -19.69 -19.27
C TYR A 907 -15.42 -19.41 -20.75
N VAL A 908 -14.14 -19.52 -21.13
CA VAL A 908 -13.62 -19.33 -22.49
C VAL A 908 -12.72 -20.51 -22.87
N ASP A 909 -13.04 -21.16 -23.98
CA ASP A 909 -12.28 -22.31 -24.46
C ASP A 909 -10.89 -21.89 -24.97
N PRO A 910 -9.86 -22.74 -24.81
CA PRO A 910 -8.56 -22.50 -25.42
C PRO A 910 -8.69 -22.48 -26.96
N PRO A 911 -8.05 -21.53 -27.67
CA PRO A 911 -8.12 -21.43 -29.14
C PRO A 911 -7.27 -22.53 -29.82
N MET A 912 -7.77 -23.77 -29.79
CA MET A 912 -7.07 -24.99 -30.23
C MET A 912 -7.26 -25.34 -31.72
N GLY A 913 -8.01 -24.53 -32.48
CA GLY A 913 -8.37 -24.81 -33.87
C GLY A 913 -8.12 -23.63 -34.83
N SER A 914 -7.78 -23.96 -36.08
CA SER A 914 -7.48 -23.03 -37.19
C SER A 914 -6.41 -21.97 -36.85
N VAL A 915 -5.15 -22.34 -37.05
CA VAL A 915 -3.99 -21.46 -36.86
C VAL A 915 -3.87 -20.46 -38.02
N ASP A 916 -3.38 -19.25 -37.74
CA ASP A 916 -2.91 -18.33 -38.78
C ASP A 916 -1.51 -18.78 -39.24
N ASP A 917 -1.24 -18.88 -40.54
CA ASP A 917 0.07 -19.37 -41.04
C ASP A 917 1.27 -18.57 -40.48
N THR A 918 1.06 -17.31 -40.06
CA THR A 918 2.09 -16.48 -39.40
C THR A 918 2.44 -16.91 -37.97
N GLU A 919 1.60 -17.73 -37.33
CA GLU A 919 1.78 -18.29 -35.98
C GLU A 919 2.41 -19.70 -36.00
N ILE A 920 2.63 -20.27 -37.19
CA ILE A 920 3.26 -21.58 -37.39
C ILE A 920 4.76 -21.42 -37.61
N ILE A 921 5.55 -22.20 -36.87
CA ILE A 921 6.98 -22.40 -37.12
C ILE A 921 7.14 -23.71 -37.88
N LYS A 922 7.97 -23.70 -38.93
CA LYS A 922 8.35 -24.92 -39.65
C LYS A 922 9.77 -25.32 -39.23
N THR A 923 9.95 -26.56 -38.78
CA THR A 923 11.28 -27.11 -38.53
C THR A 923 12.04 -27.30 -39.84
N VAL A 924 13.37 -27.49 -39.78
CA VAL A 924 14.20 -27.75 -40.98
C VAL A 924 13.71 -28.99 -41.75
N ASP A 925 13.19 -30.00 -41.03
CA ASP A 925 12.59 -31.21 -41.60
C ASP A 925 11.11 -31.04 -42.02
N GLY A 926 10.60 -29.79 -42.04
CA GLY A 926 9.27 -29.45 -42.57
C GLY A 926 8.09 -29.66 -41.63
N HIS A 927 8.30 -29.94 -40.34
CA HIS A 927 7.21 -30.17 -39.38
C HIS A 927 6.66 -28.84 -38.85
N GLU A 928 5.34 -28.74 -38.71
CA GLU A 928 4.65 -27.51 -38.30
C GLU A 928 4.36 -27.50 -36.79
N LEU A 929 4.85 -26.47 -36.09
CA LEU A 929 4.71 -26.27 -34.65
C LEU A 929 4.01 -24.93 -34.36
N ASN A 930 2.97 -24.94 -33.52
CA ASN A 930 2.33 -23.74 -32.99
C ASN A 930 2.75 -23.56 -31.52
N LEU A 931 3.66 -22.62 -31.25
CA LEU A 931 4.20 -22.41 -29.89
C LEU A 931 3.14 -21.95 -28.89
N PHE A 932 2.19 -21.12 -29.31
CA PHE A 932 1.16 -20.58 -28.42
C PHE A 932 0.21 -21.68 -27.93
N ARG A 933 -0.13 -22.66 -28.77
CA ARG A 933 -0.84 -23.89 -28.36
C ARG A 933 -0.03 -24.67 -27.31
N GLY A 934 1.28 -24.80 -27.51
CA GLY A 934 2.18 -25.42 -26.53
C GLY A 934 2.17 -24.70 -25.18
N GLN A 935 2.25 -23.36 -25.20
CA GLN A 935 2.14 -22.51 -24.00
C GLN A 935 0.80 -22.70 -23.27
N ILE A 936 -0.33 -22.72 -23.99
CA ILE A 936 -1.67 -22.93 -23.40
C ILE A 936 -1.72 -24.26 -22.65
N GLN A 937 -1.34 -25.36 -23.32
CA GLN A 937 -1.38 -26.69 -22.73
C GLN A 937 -0.45 -26.79 -21.50
N LEU A 938 0.73 -26.16 -21.57
CA LEU A 938 1.66 -26.10 -20.44
C LEU A 938 1.11 -25.24 -19.29
N ALA A 939 0.50 -24.08 -19.57
CA ALA A 939 -0.09 -23.19 -18.57
C ALA A 939 -1.24 -23.86 -17.79
N MET A 940 -2.02 -24.73 -18.44
CA MET A 940 -3.01 -25.57 -17.76
C MET A 940 -2.34 -26.52 -16.75
N ILE A 941 -1.24 -27.19 -17.12
CA ILE A 941 -0.47 -28.05 -16.21
C ILE A 941 0.17 -27.22 -15.08
N GLN A 942 0.73 -26.05 -15.38
CA GLN A 942 1.26 -25.12 -14.38
C GLN A 942 0.19 -24.65 -13.37
N SER A 943 -1.06 -24.49 -13.82
CA SER A 943 -2.20 -24.22 -12.93
C SER A 943 -2.52 -25.41 -12.01
N ALA A 944 -2.45 -26.64 -12.53
CA ALA A 944 -2.66 -27.86 -11.74
C ALA A 944 -1.52 -28.08 -10.72
N ILE A 945 -0.27 -27.78 -11.08
CA ILE A 945 0.88 -27.76 -10.15
C ILE A 945 0.61 -26.77 -9.01
N TYR A 946 0.15 -25.55 -9.31
CA TYR A 946 -0.17 -24.57 -8.26
C TYR A 946 -1.30 -25.07 -7.34
N GLN A 947 -2.42 -25.53 -7.91
CA GLN A 947 -3.59 -25.99 -7.16
C GLN A 947 -3.28 -27.23 -6.29
N GLY A 948 -2.57 -28.23 -6.83
CA GLY A 948 -2.27 -29.49 -6.16
C GLY A 948 -1.11 -29.41 -5.17
N LEU A 949 -0.04 -28.67 -5.49
CA LEU A 949 1.22 -28.69 -4.73
C LEU A 949 1.50 -27.40 -3.94
N GLN A 950 0.96 -26.23 -4.35
CA GLN A 950 1.28 -24.94 -3.71
C GLN A 950 0.11 -24.30 -2.94
N SER A 951 -1.09 -24.87 -2.97
CA SER A 951 -2.28 -24.32 -2.29
C SER A 951 -2.29 -24.49 -0.76
N GLY A 952 -1.29 -25.16 -0.18
CA GLY A 952 -1.08 -25.27 1.27
C GLY A 952 -2.05 -26.18 2.03
N LYS A 953 -2.83 -27.02 1.33
CA LYS A 953 -3.89 -27.87 1.93
C LYS A 953 -3.71 -29.38 1.73
N ALA A 954 -2.71 -29.83 0.97
CA ALA A 954 -2.48 -31.26 0.69
C ALA A 954 -1.76 -31.97 1.85
N SER A 955 -2.10 -33.24 2.10
CA SER A 955 -1.34 -34.11 3.02
C SER A 955 -0.19 -34.80 2.28
N PRO A 956 0.88 -35.27 2.98
CA PRO A 956 2.08 -35.82 2.31
C PRO A 956 1.81 -36.98 1.34
N ASN A 957 0.83 -37.84 1.64
CA ASN A 957 0.45 -38.94 0.75
C ASN A 957 -0.22 -38.42 -0.53
N VAL A 958 -1.11 -37.44 -0.41
CA VAL A 958 -1.78 -36.78 -1.55
C VAL A 958 -0.78 -36.02 -2.41
N VAL A 959 0.27 -35.44 -1.81
CA VAL A 959 1.39 -34.82 -2.55
C VAL A 959 2.11 -35.86 -3.42
N ALA A 960 2.38 -37.06 -2.92
CA ALA A 960 3.10 -38.09 -3.67
C ALA A 960 2.33 -38.56 -4.92
N ASP A 961 1.04 -38.89 -4.77
CA ASP A 961 0.18 -39.29 -5.89
C ASP A 961 0.03 -38.16 -6.92
N SER A 962 -0.13 -36.91 -6.44
CA SER A 962 -0.21 -35.72 -7.30
C SER A 962 1.09 -35.43 -8.04
N VAL A 963 2.26 -35.67 -7.43
CA VAL A 963 3.56 -35.52 -8.08
C VAL A 963 3.70 -36.48 -9.26
N ALA A 964 3.30 -37.75 -9.11
CA ALA A 964 3.36 -38.73 -10.18
C ALA A 964 2.45 -38.36 -11.37
N ASP A 965 1.20 -37.98 -11.10
CA ASP A 965 0.25 -37.49 -12.10
C ASP A 965 0.73 -36.23 -12.84
N LEU A 966 1.30 -35.26 -12.11
CA LEU A 966 1.79 -34.00 -12.70
C LEU A 966 3.08 -34.19 -13.51
N LEU A 967 3.97 -35.12 -13.12
CA LEU A 967 5.13 -35.49 -13.95
C LEU A 967 4.69 -36.20 -15.22
N GLN A 968 3.77 -37.18 -15.14
CA GLN A 968 3.24 -37.86 -16.33
C GLN A 968 2.58 -36.87 -17.29
N LYS A 969 1.80 -35.90 -16.79
CA LYS A 969 1.19 -34.84 -17.62
C LYS A 969 2.21 -33.94 -18.32
N LEU A 970 3.36 -33.68 -17.69
CA LEU A 970 4.46 -32.95 -18.33
C LEU A 970 5.12 -33.81 -19.42
N ASP A 971 5.43 -35.07 -19.16
CA ASP A 971 6.04 -35.96 -20.15
C ASP A 971 5.10 -36.27 -21.33
N ASP A 972 3.80 -36.45 -21.06
CA ASP A 972 2.76 -36.55 -22.09
C ASP A 972 2.68 -35.28 -22.93
N TRP A 973 2.73 -34.09 -22.31
CA TRP A 973 2.79 -32.82 -23.04
C TRP A 973 4.05 -32.72 -23.90
N ARG A 974 5.22 -33.11 -23.38
CA ARG A 974 6.50 -33.11 -24.10
C ARG A 974 6.43 -34.01 -25.34
N ALA A 975 5.92 -35.22 -25.16
CA ALA A 975 5.77 -36.20 -26.23
C ALA A 975 4.70 -35.82 -27.27
N GLN A 976 3.60 -35.17 -26.86
CA GLN A 976 2.51 -34.76 -27.78
C GLN A 976 2.78 -33.44 -28.50
N PHE A 977 3.43 -32.48 -27.84
CA PHE A 977 3.68 -31.16 -28.41
C PHE A 977 4.77 -31.20 -29.49
N ALA A 978 5.82 -31.99 -29.26
CA ALA A 978 6.95 -32.08 -30.18
C ALA A 978 7.56 -33.50 -30.27
N PRO A 979 6.80 -34.52 -30.71
CA PRO A 979 7.30 -35.90 -30.86
C PRO A 979 8.54 -36.00 -31.76
N TYR A 980 8.64 -35.11 -32.76
CA TYR A 980 9.76 -35.04 -33.71
C TYR A 980 11.00 -34.32 -33.16
N LEU A 981 10.95 -33.82 -31.91
CA LEU A 981 12.09 -33.26 -31.18
C LEU A 981 12.69 -34.25 -30.16
N GLY A 982 12.36 -35.55 -30.28
CA GLY A 982 13.09 -36.63 -29.61
C GLY A 982 14.38 -36.99 -30.36
N GLY A 983 15.46 -37.22 -29.61
CA GLY A 983 16.78 -37.61 -30.14
C GLY A 983 17.46 -36.55 -31.03
N ASP A 984 18.43 -37.02 -31.81
CA ASP A 984 19.30 -36.37 -32.83
C ASP A 984 18.67 -35.35 -33.81
N SER A 985 17.38 -35.04 -33.68
CA SER A 985 16.61 -34.15 -34.55
C SER A 985 16.40 -32.75 -33.96
N ALA A 986 16.25 -32.59 -32.64
CA ALA A 986 15.96 -31.27 -32.06
C ALA A 986 17.15 -30.30 -32.06
N GLY A 987 18.35 -30.79 -32.38
CA GLY A 987 19.54 -29.98 -32.64
C GLY A 987 19.46 -29.09 -33.89
N ARG A 988 18.29 -29.00 -34.53
CA ARG A 988 18.05 -28.41 -35.86
C ARG A 988 16.94 -27.36 -35.86
N CYS A 989 16.53 -26.87 -34.68
CA CYS A 989 15.51 -25.84 -34.54
C CYS A 989 15.95 -24.76 -33.53
N GLU A 990 16.81 -23.84 -33.98
CA GLU A 990 17.34 -22.70 -33.20
C GLU A 990 16.29 -21.60 -32.95
N HIS A 991 15.01 -21.94 -32.71
CA HIS A 991 13.98 -20.94 -32.52
C HIS A 991 13.90 -20.44 -31.07
N HIS A 992 14.16 -19.15 -30.85
CA HIS A 992 14.12 -18.50 -29.53
C HIS A 992 12.84 -18.81 -28.73
N GLY A 993 11.67 -18.77 -29.38
CA GLY A 993 10.39 -19.08 -28.73
C GLY A 993 10.24 -20.54 -28.28
N LEU A 994 10.86 -21.49 -28.98
CA LEU A 994 10.86 -22.91 -28.62
C LEU A 994 11.73 -23.13 -27.37
N MET A 995 12.90 -22.48 -27.33
CA MET A 995 13.78 -22.52 -26.15
C MET A 995 13.07 -21.96 -24.91
N ARG A 996 12.38 -20.81 -25.02
CA ARG A 996 11.60 -20.25 -23.90
C ARG A 996 10.49 -21.20 -23.42
N LEU A 997 9.84 -21.92 -24.33
CA LEU A 997 8.83 -22.92 -23.97
C LEU A 997 9.45 -24.10 -23.19
N TYR A 998 10.64 -24.58 -23.59
CA TYR A 998 11.40 -25.56 -22.81
C TYR A 998 11.88 -25.02 -21.44
N PHE A 999 12.26 -23.75 -21.32
CA PHE A 999 12.55 -23.14 -20.01
C PHE A 999 11.33 -23.17 -19.08
N SER A 1000 10.15 -22.83 -19.61
CA SER A 1000 8.88 -22.87 -18.86
C SER A 1000 8.52 -24.31 -18.43
N TYR A 1001 8.81 -25.30 -19.28
CA TYR A 1001 8.69 -26.73 -18.97
C TYR A 1001 9.62 -27.16 -17.83
N TYR A 1002 10.94 -26.93 -17.97
CA TYR A 1002 11.90 -27.37 -16.96
C TYR A 1002 11.72 -26.62 -15.61
N ASN A 1003 11.27 -25.37 -15.63
CA ASN A 1003 10.87 -24.66 -14.40
C ASN A 1003 9.70 -25.37 -13.69
N ALA A 1004 8.71 -25.88 -14.43
CA ALA A 1004 7.62 -26.65 -13.86
C ALA A 1004 8.10 -27.99 -13.25
N VAL A 1005 8.98 -28.71 -13.97
CA VAL A 1005 9.62 -29.94 -13.47
C VAL A 1005 10.39 -29.68 -12.16
N ILE A 1006 11.21 -28.62 -12.11
CA ILE A 1006 11.99 -28.24 -10.92
C ILE A 1006 11.09 -27.93 -9.72
N VAL A 1007 9.96 -27.25 -9.92
CA VAL A 1007 9.00 -26.94 -8.84
C VAL A 1007 8.34 -28.20 -8.28
N ILE A 1008 7.98 -29.17 -9.12
CA ILE A 1008 7.41 -30.45 -8.68
C ILE A 1008 8.44 -31.22 -7.82
N PHE A 1009 9.66 -31.39 -8.30
CA PHE A 1009 10.71 -32.10 -7.55
C PHE A 1009 11.11 -31.38 -6.26
N LYS A 1010 11.10 -30.04 -6.25
CA LYS A 1010 11.33 -29.27 -5.01
C LYS A 1010 10.26 -29.60 -3.95
N THR A 1011 8.99 -29.65 -4.34
CA THR A 1011 7.90 -29.98 -3.40
C THR A 1011 7.99 -31.43 -2.91
N LEU A 1012 8.44 -32.36 -3.77
CA LEU A 1012 8.69 -33.75 -3.37
C LEU A 1012 9.85 -33.86 -2.35
N ASP A 1013 10.94 -33.12 -2.55
CA ASP A 1013 12.10 -33.11 -1.64
C ASP A 1013 11.79 -32.44 -0.29
N GLU A 1014 10.95 -31.39 -0.30
CA GLU A 1014 10.36 -30.77 0.90
C GLU A 1014 9.44 -31.74 1.67
N ALA A 1015 8.73 -32.64 0.98
CA ALA A 1015 7.90 -33.67 1.60
C ALA A 1015 8.70 -34.88 2.13
N TYR A 1016 9.82 -35.24 1.49
CA TYR A 1016 10.62 -36.44 1.79
C TYR A 1016 12.04 -36.13 2.35
N SER A 1017 12.13 -35.06 3.14
CA SER A 1017 13.25 -34.77 4.06
C SER A 1017 14.65 -34.70 3.40
N ASN A 1018 14.78 -33.94 2.30
CA ASN A 1018 16.05 -33.63 1.63
C ASN A 1018 16.80 -34.84 1.00
N THR A 1019 16.10 -35.92 0.64
CA THR A 1019 16.72 -37.12 0.07
C THR A 1019 17.22 -36.91 -1.37
N TYR A 1020 16.63 -35.97 -2.12
CA TYR A 1020 16.84 -35.76 -3.55
C TYR A 1020 17.52 -34.43 -3.90
N LEU A 1021 17.63 -33.50 -2.93
CA LEU A 1021 18.23 -32.17 -3.05
C LEU A 1021 19.56 -32.16 -3.83
N ALA A 1022 20.45 -33.11 -3.53
CA ALA A 1022 21.78 -33.21 -4.16
C ALA A 1022 21.75 -33.65 -5.64
N GLN A 1023 20.69 -34.34 -6.08
CA GLN A 1023 20.46 -34.71 -7.48
C GLN A 1023 19.74 -33.59 -8.23
N LEU A 1024 18.72 -32.98 -7.60
CA LEU A 1024 18.03 -31.80 -8.13
C LEU A 1024 19.02 -30.65 -8.40
N HIS A 1025 19.99 -30.44 -7.50
CA HIS A 1025 21.05 -29.44 -7.69
C HIS A 1025 21.91 -29.70 -8.94
N LYS A 1026 22.23 -30.97 -9.26
CA LYS A 1026 22.96 -31.34 -10.48
C LYS A 1026 22.14 -31.09 -11.75
N VAL A 1027 20.85 -31.47 -11.73
CA VAL A 1027 19.92 -31.22 -12.85
C VAL A 1027 19.78 -29.71 -13.10
N CYS A 1028 19.59 -28.91 -12.04
CA CYS A 1028 19.55 -27.46 -12.15
C CYS A 1028 20.87 -26.85 -12.67
N GLN A 1029 22.03 -27.32 -12.19
CA GLN A 1029 23.34 -26.86 -12.70
C GLN A 1029 23.51 -27.14 -14.20
N GLU A 1030 23.18 -28.36 -14.64
CA GLU A 1030 23.35 -28.76 -16.05
C GLU A 1030 22.36 -28.06 -16.99
N LEU A 1031 21.11 -27.85 -16.55
CA LEU A 1031 20.13 -27.01 -17.26
C LEU A 1031 20.63 -25.57 -17.37
N TYR A 1032 21.13 -24.98 -16.28
CA TYR A 1032 21.63 -23.60 -16.28
C TYR A 1032 22.91 -23.44 -17.13
N ARG A 1033 23.77 -24.46 -17.18
CA ARG A 1033 24.96 -24.49 -18.04
C ARG A 1033 24.59 -24.55 -19.52
N LYS A 1034 23.67 -25.44 -19.91
CA LYS A 1034 23.18 -25.57 -21.30
C LYS A 1034 22.40 -24.34 -21.76
N ALA A 1035 21.57 -23.78 -20.88
CA ALA A 1035 20.87 -22.51 -21.07
C ALA A 1035 21.83 -21.36 -21.43
N HIS A 1036 22.94 -21.25 -20.70
CA HIS A 1036 23.91 -20.18 -20.90
C HIS A 1036 24.64 -20.31 -22.24
N TYR A 1037 24.88 -21.54 -22.71
CA TYR A 1037 25.51 -21.83 -24.00
C TYR A 1037 24.60 -21.48 -25.20
N ALA A 1038 23.32 -21.87 -25.15
CA ALA A 1038 22.38 -21.65 -26.26
C ALA A 1038 22.15 -20.16 -26.57
N VAL A 1039 22.25 -19.29 -25.57
CA VAL A 1039 22.16 -17.81 -25.73
C VAL A 1039 23.45 -17.23 -26.34
N GLN A 1040 24.59 -17.92 -26.21
CA GLN A 1040 25.86 -17.47 -26.80
C GLN A 1040 25.99 -17.88 -28.27
N SER A 1041 25.53 -19.07 -28.67
CA SER A 1041 25.58 -19.49 -30.08
C SER A 1041 24.64 -18.68 -30.98
N SER A 1042 23.41 -18.38 -30.53
CA SER A 1042 22.46 -17.57 -31.32
C SER A 1042 22.97 -16.17 -31.65
N ASN A 1043 23.79 -15.57 -30.76
CA ASN A 1043 24.38 -14.25 -30.96
C ASN A 1043 25.57 -14.26 -31.94
N SER A 1044 26.17 -15.42 -32.23
CA SER A 1044 27.33 -15.50 -33.14
C SER A 1044 26.92 -15.55 -34.62
N GLN A 1045 25.81 -16.24 -34.94
CA GLN A 1045 25.34 -16.38 -36.32
C GLN A 1045 24.77 -15.05 -36.89
N LEU A 1046 24.03 -14.29 -36.09
CA LEU A 1046 23.39 -13.03 -36.49
C LEU A 1046 24.38 -11.96 -36.97
N ALA A 1047 25.62 -11.99 -36.48
CA ALA A 1047 26.69 -11.08 -36.91
C ALA A 1047 27.16 -11.34 -38.37
N GLY A 1048 26.89 -12.53 -38.94
CA GLY A 1048 27.35 -12.91 -40.28
C GLY A 1048 26.44 -12.44 -41.43
N SER A 1049 25.20 -12.03 -41.15
CA SER A 1049 24.15 -11.86 -42.16
C SER A 1049 23.83 -10.42 -42.59
N ILE A 1050 24.47 -9.40 -42.03
CA ILE A 1050 24.18 -7.99 -42.33
C ILE A 1050 25.26 -7.38 -43.25
N ASN A 1051 25.17 -7.66 -44.55
CA ASN A 1051 25.92 -6.94 -45.59
C ASN A 1051 25.08 -5.75 -46.10
N VAL A 1052 25.36 -4.55 -45.59
CA VAL A 1052 24.81 -3.29 -46.11
C VAL A 1052 25.96 -2.37 -46.48
N GLU A 1053 26.21 -2.21 -47.78
CA GLU A 1053 27.27 -1.33 -48.28
C GLU A 1053 26.91 0.15 -48.05
N TYR A 1054 27.80 0.89 -47.37
CA TYR A 1054 27.86 2.35 -47.44
C TYR A 1054 29.30 2.83 -47.67
N PRO A 1055 29.51 3.95 -48.39
CA PRO A 1055 30.78 4.24 -49.03
C PRO A 1055 31.88 4.75 -48.09
N VAL A 1056 33.12 4.42 -48.46
CA VAL A 1056 34.36 4.75 -47.73
C VAL A 1056 34.58 6.25 -47.60
N LEU A 1057 34.90 6.71 -46.39
CA LEU A 1057 35.72 7.90 -46.14
C LEU A 1057 36.93 7.51 -45.28
N GLN A 1058 38.09 8.09 -45.60
CA GLN A 1058 39.40 7.66 -45.06
C GLN A 1058 39.88 8.57 -43.92
N GLY A 1059 40.54 7.97 -42.94
CA GLY A 1059 41.36 8.63 -41.90
C GLY A 1059 41.66 7.65 -40.77
N SER A 1060 42.82 6.99 -40.73
CA SER A 1060 44.07 7.47 -40.11
C SER A 1060 43.89 7.94 -38.65
N SER A 1061 44.55 7.36 -37.65
CA SER A 1061 45.62 6.34 -37.66
C SER A 1061 45.96 5.87 -36.23
N ASN A 1062 46.43 4.62 -36.09
CA ASN A 1062 47.38 4.11 -35.07
C ASN A 1062 47.08 4.30 -33.55
N ALA A 1063 47.51 3.42 -32.65
CA ALA A 1063 47.89 2.00 -32.72
C ALA A 1063 48.12 1.50 -31.28
N ASN A 1064 47.74 0.24 -30.99
CA ASN A 1064 48.58 -0.80 -30.36
C ASN A 1064 47.72 -1.91 -29.71
N GLN A 1065 48.10 -3.15 -30.00
CA GLN A 1065 47.67 -4.34 -29.27
C GLN A 1065 48.68 -4.66 -28.16
N GLN A 1066 48.26 -5.37 -27.12
CA GLN A 1066 48.91 -6.54 -26.51
C GLN A 1066 48.03 -7.02 -25.34
N GLU A 1067 47.39 -8.20 -25.44
CA GLU A 1067 47.94 -9.55 -25.12
C GLU A 1067 48.02 -9.84 -23.62
N CYS A 1068 47.22 -10.81 -23.14
CA CYS A 1068 47.60 -11.72 -22.04
C CYS A 1068 46.80 -13.04 -22.09
N HIS A 1069 47.51 -14.08 -22.53
CA HIS A 1069 47.30 -15.53 -22.42
C HIS A 1069 46.05 -16.15 -21.76
N GLU A 1070 45.56 -17.19 -22.44
CA GLU A 1070 44.78 -18.30 -21.86
C GLU A 1070 45.54 -19.08 -20.76
N THR A 1071 44.81 -19.86 -19.97
CA THR A 1071 45.38 -21.04 -19.30
C THR A 1071 44.33 -22.14 -19.21
N GLN A 1072 44.50 -23.23 -19.96
CA GLN A 1072 43.63 -24.41 -19.87
C GLN A 1072 43.96 -25.23 -18.62
N GLN A 1073 42.95 -25.79 -17.94
CA GLN A 1073 43.18 -26.89 -17.01
C GLN A 1073 42.00 -27.88 -16.88
N THR A 1074 42.10 -28.95 -17.67
CA THR A 1074 41.60 -30.32 -17.42
C THR A 1074 40.13 -30.53 -17.00
N ASP A 1075 39.35 -31.11 -17.91
CA ASP A 1075 38.14 -31.86 -17.58
C ASP A 1075 38.40 -33.03 -16.62
N ASN A 1076 37.44 -33.30 -15.74
CA ASN A 1076 37.28 -34.57 -15.05
C ASN A 1076 35.83 -35.05 -15.25
N ALA A 1077 35.62 -35.97 -16.18
CA ALA A 1077 34.31 -36.57 -16.41
C ALA A 1077 33.92 -37.46 -15.21
N PHE A 1078 32.90 -37.03 -14.46
CA PHE A 1078 32.27 -37.84 -13.41
C PHE A 1078 31.12 -38.64 -14.02
N GLU A 1079 31.32 -39.93 -14.29
CA GLU A 1079 30.23 -40.82 -14.69
C GLU A 1079 29.18 -40.91 -13.56
N PHE A 1080 27.91 -40.70 -13.92
CA PHE A 1080 26.77 -40.89 -13.03
C PHE A 1080 26.14 -42.25 -13.32
N ASN A 1081 26.26 -43.19 -12.38
CA ASN A 1081 25.69 -44.53 -12.54
C ASN A 1081 24.16 -44.49 -12.38
N LEU A 1082 23.45 -44.64 -13.51
CA LEU A 1082 21.99 -44.54 -13.58
C LEU A 1082 21.30 -45.76 -12.93
N ASP A 1083 21.81 -46.97 -13.19
CA ASP A 1083 21.24 -48.24 -12.70
C ASP A 1083 21.17 -48.31 -11.17
N ALA A 1084 22.15 -47.71 -10.48
CA ALA A 1084 22.20 -47.62 -9.02
C ALA A 1084 21.23 -46.57 -8.44
N PHE A 1085 20.78 -45.61 -9.26
CA PHE A 1085 19.83 -44.57 -8.88
C PHE A 1085 18.39 -45.07 -8.99
N GLU A 1086 18.03 -45.74 -10.09
CA GLU A 1086 16.69 -46.34 -10.28
C GLU A 1086 16.31 -47.29 -9.13
N GLN A 1087 17.27 -48.10 -8.65
CA GLN A 1087 17.07 -49.07 -7.56
C GLN A 1087 16.81 -48.46 -6.16
N THR A 1088 16.90 -47.13 -6.01
CA THR A 1088 16.65 -46.43 -4.73
C THR A 1088 15.34 -45.64 -4.70
N MET A 1089 14.60 -45.60 -5.81
CA MET A 1089 13.29 -44.93 -5.86
C MET A 1089 12.17 -45.84 -5.32
N PRO A 1090 11.23 -45.33 -4.51
CA PRO A 1090 10.05 -46.11 -4.06
C PRO A 1090 9.02 -46.35 -5.17
N TYR A 1091 9.11 -45.61 -6.29
CA TYR A 1091 8.25 -45.74 -7.47
C TYR A 1091 9.09 -45.68 -8.75
N PRO A 1092 8.74 -46.45 -9.81
CA PRO A 1092 9.44 -46.37 -11.09
C PRO A 1092 9.09 -45.07 -11.81
N VAL A 1093 9.99 -44.07 -11.76
CA VAL A 1093 9.81 -42.79 -12.46
C VAL A 1093 10.62 -42.81 -13.76
N PRO A 1094 10.01 -42.62 -14.95
CA PRO A 1094 10.69 -42.68 -16.25
C PRO A 1094 11.53 -41.41 -16.53
N ILE A 1095 12.54 -41.17 -15.71
CA ILE A 1095 13.39 -39.97 -15.75
C ILE A 1095 14.60 -40.19 -16.68
N LEU A 1096 14.85 -39.22 -17.57
CA LEU A 1096 16.11 -39.03 -18.32
C LEU A 1096 16.54 -40.13 -19.32
N TRP A 1097 15.60 -40.90 -19.86
CA TRP A 1097 15.83 -41.51 -21.18
C TRP A 1097 15.81 -40.39 -22.25
N ASP A 1098 16.81 -40.44 -23.15
CA ASP A 1098 17.05 -39.51 -24.26
C ASP A 1098 17.23 -38.02 -23.91
N LEU A 1099 18.12 -37.72 -22.95
CA LEU A 1099 19.00 -36.54 -23.08
C LEU A 1099 20.08 -36.83 -24.15
N ASP A 1100 19.65 -37.02 -25.39
CA ASP A 1100 20.53 -37.39 -26.50
C ASP A 1100 21.63 -36.33 -26.68
N SER A 1101 22.89 -36.74 -26.58
CA SER A 1101 24.02 -35.84 -26.69
C SER A 1101 24.18 -35.27 -28.09
N SER A 1102 23.75 -35.98 -29.14
CA SER A 1102 23.94 -35.56 -30.53
C SER A 1102 23.10 -34.32 -30.86
N LEU A 1103 21.87 -34.26 -30.33
CA LEU A 1103 20.94 -33.13 -30.31
C LEU A 1103 21.62 -31.82 -29.86
N TRP A 1104 22.53 -31.89 -28.89
CA TRP A 1104 23.28 -30.73 -28.39
C TRP A 1104 24.63 -30.52 -29.09
N THR A 1105 25.08 -31.49 -29.90
CA THR A 1105 26.34 -31.44 -30.67
C THR A 1105 26.15 -30.85 -32.08
N SER A 1106 24.93 -30.47 -32.47
CA SER A 1106 24.66 -29.70 -33.70
C SER A 1106 24.13 -28.27 -33.47
N ILE A 1107 24.06 -27.81 -32.22
CA ILE A 1107 23.76 -26.42 -31.81
C ILE A 1107 25.07 -25.66 -31.41
N ILE A 1108 26.20 -26.40 -31.38
CA ILE A 1108 27.57 -25.94 -31.08
C ILE A 1108 28.40 -26.09 -32.35
#